data_AF-A0A317X1H5-F1
#
_entry.id   AF-A0A317X1H5-F1
#
_cell.length_a   1.000
_cell.length_b   1.000
_cell.length_c   1.000
_cell.angle_alpha   90.00
_cell.angle_beta   90.00
_cell.angle_gamma   90.00
#
_symmetry.space_group_name_H-M   'P 1'
#
loop_
_entity.id
_entity.type
_entity.pdbx_description
1 polymer ?
#
loop_
_entity_poly.entity_id
_entity_poly.type
_entity_poly.pdbx_seq_one_letter_code
_entity_poly.pdbx_strand_id
1 'polypeptide(L)'
;MLKQVKQQLDENIDHGCAPIGHCPFKITCATYGYTVVGKGTTRPLWHQVSREAEIYRVFSRVQGSAVPVFLGKLDLDKFYFVHGAGETRHMLLMAWGDESYSLDSSPLPSSVAIIIIISISISINYCGRHSATKSPDSFSSLPSPPSNESPLSATTGLMLRPWLRQCPRATRSLACPQCRPPIRIRALDALHTHTALPSSSLSRPIRSLQTSAPESQDRIPLRKQLKQDAKAVKARKRQTRENEEASRGKWELTVGIEIHAQLNTESKLFSRAPTSSTDLPNSNVALFDLAYPGAQPEFQIATLLPALRAAIALNCDVQPVSKFDRKHYFYQDQPAGYQITQYYEPFARNGYVDLFRHDGIAPEDGDSVRIGIKQVQMEQDTAKSQEYPPSLQLLDFNRVSHPLVEIITMPQIHSPATAAACVRKIQAILQSCNAVTTGMELGGLRADVNVSIRQRGDAAGTHHYGGIGGLGQRTEIKNLSSFKSVEDAIIAEKNRQIAVLESGGVVAGETRGWTIGSTETRRLRGKEGEVDYRYMPDPDLPPLYIGEDLVSELRQTLPTSSDALLELLAGPEYQLPIEDAKPLIELEDGARLEYYQEVVDLLRELQQDQDPQAQKSLARVAGNWVLHEVGGLLTKAELVWDAQRVPAPTLAALLDQLQRKRITGPTARRVLAMVFEGDSRAIPQLLEEENLILLPLSREEYVALAEAAIDQNPAMVEQIREKKQLGKLGWFVGQMMRMGEKGRVEAQKADAILRELILEGRR
;
A
#
# COMPACT_ATOMS: atom_id res chain seq x y z
N MET A 1 4.96 -54.95 -4.30
CA MET A 1 4.82 -54.03 -3.14
C MET A 1 6.14 -53.87 -2.36
N LEU A 2 6.57 -54.76 -1.46
CA LEU A 2 7.83 -54.60 -0.69
C LEU A 2 9.11 -54.41 -1.54
N LYS A 3 9.21 -55.08 -2.70
CA LYS A 3 10.34 -54.93 -3.63
C LYS A 3 10.32 -53.60 -4.41
N GLN A 4 9.12 -53.09 -4.72
CA GLN A 4 8.92 -51.80 -5.40
C GLN A 4 9.10 -50.62 -4.45
N VAL A 5 8.67 -50.77 -3.19
CA VAL A 5 8.93 -49.79 -2.12
C VAL A 5 10.43 -49.67 -1.84
N LYS A 6 11.16 -50.79 -1.85
CA LYS A 6 12.62 -50.77 -1.67
C LYS A 6 13.34 -50.11 -2.86
N GLN A 7 12.90 -50.38 -4.08
CA GLN A 7 13.43 -49.76 -5.30
C GLN A 7 13.12 -48.24 -5.36
N GLN A 8 11.97 -47.82 -4.84
CA GLN A 8 11.57 -46.41 -4.77
C GLN A 8 12.30 -45.63 -3.64
N LEU A 9 12.72 -46.32 -2.57
CA LEU A 9 13.54 -45.76 -1.49
C LEU A 9 15.03 -45.63 -1.85
N ASP A 10 15.52 -46.42 -2.80
CA ASP A 10 16.92 -46.38 -3.24
C ASP A 10 17.19 -45.27 -4.29
N GLU A 11 16.14 -44.63 -4.87
CA GLU A 11 16.26 -43.69 -6.00
C GLU A 11 15.83 -42.22 -5.73
N ASN A 12 15.39 -41.81 -4.52
CA ASN A 12 14.98 -40.41 -4.28
C ASN A 12 15.14 -39.88 -2.83
N ILE A 13 15.23 -38.54 -2.71
CA ILE A 13 16.03 -37.68 -1.80
C ILE A 13 15.58 -37.56 -0.31
N ASP A 14 14.65 -38.38 0.19
CA ASP A 14 14.24 -38.27 1.60
C ASP A 14 15.06 -39.18 2.54
N HIS A 15 16.20 -38.68 3.02
CA HIS A 15 16.94 -39.32 4.11
C HIS A 15 16.17 -39.24 5.45
N GLY A 16 15.99 -40.38 6.14
CA GLY A 16 15.69 -40.41 7.58
C GLY A 16 14.38 -41.08 8.03
N CYS A 17 13.76 -41.91 7.19
CA CYS A 17 12.61 -42.70 7.64
C CYS A 17 13.07 -43.89 8.49
N ALA A 18 12.90 -43.80 9.82
CA ALA A 18 13.27 -44.87 10.76
C ALA A 18 12.02 -45.43 11.48
N PRO A 19 11.81 -46.76 11.49
CA PRO A 19 10.72 -47.36 12.25
C PRO A 19 11.02 -47.29 13.76
N ILE A 20 10.04 -46.85 14.56
CA ILE A 20 10.15 -46.82 16.02
C ILE A 20 9.26 -47.93 16.60
N GLY A 21 9.56 -49.20 16.29
CA GLY A 21 8.77 -50.35 16.76
C GLY A 21 7.46 -50.58 15.99
N HIS A 22 6.49 -51.26 16.61
CA HIS A 22 5.44 -52.02 15.90
C HIS A 22 4.32 -51.22 15.18
N CYS A 23 4.40 -49.88 15.09
CA CYS A 23 3.44 -49.06 14.32
C CYS A 23 3.78 -47.55 14.21
N PRO A 24 4.80 -46.96 14.87
CA PRO A 24 5.22 -45.58 14.60
C PRO A 24 6.31 -45.48 13.53
N PHE A 25 6.24 -44.42 12.72
CA PHE A 25 7.29 -43.99 11.81
C PHE A 25 7.68 -42.54 12.11
N LYS A 26 8.97 -42.23 11.92
CA LYS A 26 9.53 -40.89 12.02
C LYS A 26 10.02 -40.44 10.64
N ILE A 27 9.61 -39.27 10.20
CA ILE A 27 10.08 -38.61 8.98
C ILE A 27 10.76 -37.31 9.39
N THR A 28 12.01 -37.12 8.97
CA THR A 28 12.77 -35.89 9.25
C THR A 28 12.99 -35.17 7.94
N CYS A 29 12.33 -34.02 7.76
CA CYS A 29 12.47 -33.21 6.55
C CYS A 29 13.54 -32.14 6.79
N ALA A 30 14.81 -32.53 6.64
CA ALA A 30 15.97 -31.70 7.00
C ALA A 30 15.99 -30.33 6.30
N THR A 31 15.52 -30.27 5.05
CA THR A 31 15.44 -29.04 4.24
C THR A 31 14.46 -28.01 4.79
N TYR A 32 13.48 -28.42 5.61
CA TYR A 32 12.41 -27.56 6.13
C TYR A 32 12.41 -27.44 7.66
N GLY A 33 13.41 -28.01 8.34
CA GLY A 33 13.64 -27.83 9.77
C GLY A 33 12.66 -28.54 10.73
N TYR A 34 11.78 -29.44 10.25
CA TYR A 34 10.85 -30.17 11.12
C TYR A 34 10.95 -31.69 11.02
N THR A 35 10.48 -32.35 12.08
CA THR A 35 10.42 -33.82 12.22
C THR A 35 9.00 -34.23 12.56
N VAL A 36 8.41 -35.11 11.75
CA VAL A 36 7.08 -35.68 11.95
C VAL A 36 7.21 -37.09 12.53
N VAL A 37 6.44 -37.39 13.58
CA VAL A 37 6.32 -38.75 14.12
C VAL A 37 4.84 -39.12 14.10
N GLY A 38 4.50 -40.22 13.43
CA GLY A 38 3.11 -40.64 13.22
C GLY A 38 2.94 -42.15 13.40
N LYS A 39 1.69 -42.57 13.66
CA LYS A 39 1.30 -43.98 13.71
C LYS A 39 0.60 -44.36 12.41
N GLY A 40 1.12 -45.35 11.69
CA GLY A 40 0.49 -45.88 10.48
C GLY A 40 -0.65 -46.84 10.85
N THR A 41 -1.76 -46.80 10.12
CA THR A 41 -2.80 -47.83 10.21
C THR A 41 -3.31 -48.18 8.82
N THR A 42 -3.83 -49.39 8.63
CA THR A 42 -4.42 -49.80 7.36
C THR A 42 -5.85 -49.25 7.25
N ARG A 43 -6.32 -49.01 6.02
CA ARG A 43 -7.67 -48.47 5.73
C ARG A 43 -8.83 -49.20 6.45
N PRO A 44 -8.78 -50.54 6.68
CA PRO A 44 -9.80 -51.23 7.47
C PRO A 44 -9.83 -50.86 8.97
N LEU A 45 -8.68 -50.52 9.56
CA LEU A 45 -8.53 -50.23 11.00
C LEU A 45 -8.70 -48.73 11.33
N TRP A 46 -9.07 -47.93 10.34
CA TRP A 46 -9.20 -46.47 10.45
C TRP A 46 -10.23 -46.04 11.51
N HIS A 47 -11.26 -46.84 11.74
CA HIS A 47 -12.30 -46.57 12.74
C HIS A 47 -11.77 -46.59 14.17
N GLN A 48 -10.73 -47.38 14.47
CA GLN A 48 -10.15 -47.48 15.81
C GLN A 48 -9.36 -46.23 16.18
N VAL A 49 -8.59 -45.68 15.24
CA VAL A 49 -7.86 -44.41 15.41
C VAL A 49 -8.81 -43.20 15.42
N SER A 50 -10.02 -43.34 14.85
CA SER A 50 -11.02 -42.26 14.85
C SER A 50 -11.47 -41.90 16.26
N ARG A 51 -11.63 -42.88 17.15
CA ARG A 51 -12.04 -42.66 18.55
C ARG A 51 -10.98 -41.89 19.33
N GLU A 52 -9.71 -42.20 19.11
CA GLU A 52 -8.57 -41.49 19.72
C GLU A 52 -8.54 -40.03 19.27
N ALA A 53 -8.65 -39.77 17.96
CA ALA A 53 -8.72 -38.41 17.41
C ALA A 53 -9.95 -37.63 17.93
N GLU A 54 -11.07 -38.30 18.16
CA GLU A 54 -12.29 -37.71 18.70
C GLU A 54 -12.13 -37.30 20.18
N ILE A 55 -11.46 -38.12 20.99
CA ILE A 55 -11.09 -37.78 22.37
C ILE A 55 -10.17 -36.54 22.39
N TYR A 56 -9.12 -36.50 21.56
CA TYR A 56 -8.26 -35.31 21.46
C TYR A 56 -9.01 -34.07 20.95
N ARG A 57 -9.99 -34.24 20.05
CA ARG A 57 -10.84 -33.14 19.57
C ARG A 57 -11.71 -32.56 20.69
N VAL A 58 -12.16 -33.38 21.63
CA VAL A 58 -12.86 -32.90 22.84
C VAL A 58 -11.91 -32.09 23.74
N PHE A 59 -10.70 -32.59 23.98
CA PHE A 59 -9.69 -31.89 24.80
C PHE A 59 -9.08 -30.64 24.14
N SER A 60 -9.15 -30.50 22.82
CA SER A 60 -8.68 -29.31 22.09
C SER A 60 -9.34 -28.00 22.55
N ARG A 61 -10.59 -28.09 23.05
CA ARG A 61 -11.33 -26.93 23.58
C ARG A 61 -10.77 -26.44 24.91
N VAL A 62 -10.08 -27.31 25.65
CA VAL A 62 -9.49 -27.05 26.97
C VAL A 62 -8.03 -26.58 26.84
N GLN A 63 -7.38 -26.85 25.70
CA GLN A 63 -5.95 -26.56 25.48
C GLN A 63 -5.62 -25.11 25.07
N GLY A 64 -6.62 -24.23 24.86
CA GLY A 64 -6.38 -22.85 24.44
C GLY A 64 -5.92 -22.71 22.98
N SER A 65 -5.44 -21.52 22.59
CA SER A 65 -5.06 -21.19 21.21
C SER A 65 -3.55 -21.26 21.00
N ALA A 66 -3.05 -22.39 20.50
CA ALA A 66 -1.69 -22.52 19.94
C ALA A 66 -1.64 -23.63 18.86
N VAL A 67 -1.30 -23.22 17.62
CA VAL A 67 -0.86 -23.99 16.41
C VAL A 67 -1.76 -25.17 15.94
N PRO A 68 -2.04 -25.33 14.63
CA PRO A 68 -2.86 -26.43 14.14
C PRO A 68 -2.20 -27.79 14.37
N VAL A 69 -2.65 -28.51 15.40
CA VAL A 69 -2.46 -29.96 15.50
C VAL A 69 -3.48 -30.61 14.58
N PHE A 70 -3.04 -31.24 13.50
CA PHE A 70 -3.94 -32.03 12.66
C PHE A 70 -4.28 -33.35 13.39
N LEU A 71 -5.37 -33.30 14.16
CA LEU A 71 -5.95 -34.46 14.83
C LEU A 71 -6.94 -35.13 13.87
N GLY A 72 -6.40 -35.88 12.92
CA GLY A 72 -7.22 -36.46 11.86
C GLY A 72 -6.50 -37.53 11.05
N LYS A 73 -7.30 -38.19 10.22
CA LYS A 73 -6.84 -39.18 9.27
C LYS A 73 -6.11 -38.49 8.12
N LEU A 74 -4.82 -38.74 7.97
CA LEU A 74 -4.04 -38.34 6.80
C LEU A 74 -4.02 -39.52 5.82
N ASP A 75 -4.49 -39.26 4.60
CA ASP A 75 -4.39 -40.20 3.48
C ASP A 75 -3.10 -39.88 2.73
N LEU A 76 -2.05 -40.69 2.92
CA LEU A 76 -0.72 -40.40 2.35
C LEU A 76 -0.71 -40.41 0.81
N ASP A 77 -1.79 -40.87 0.18
CA ASP A 77 -1.98 -40.80 -1.28
C ASP A 77 -2.53 -39.42 -1.75
N LYS A 78 -2.68 -38.45 -0.84
CA LYS A 78 -3.12 -37.08 -1.13
C LYS A 78 -2.10 -36.05 -0.65
N PHE A 79 -1.94 -34.97 -1.41
CA PHE A 79 -1.11 -33.82 -1.02
C PHE A 79 -1.86 -32.92 -0.04
N TYR A 80 -1.20 -32.51 1.03
CA TYR A 80 -1.72 -31.57 2.02
C TYR A 80 -0.76 -30.39 2.15
N PHE A 81 -1.26 -29.17 1.94
CA PHE A 81 -0.49 -27.94 2.11
C PHE A 81 -0.75 -27.37 3.52
N VAL A 82 0.32 -27.01 4.23
CA VAL A 82 0.21 -26.31 5.52
C VAL A 82 0.48 -24.83 5.28
N HIS A 83 -0.53 -23.99 5.52
CA HIS A 83 -0.37 -22.53 5.48
C HIS A 83 -0.02 -22.00 6.87
N GLY A 84 1.19 -21.48 7.04
CA GLY A 84 1.62 -20.74 8.23
C GLY A 84 3.13 -20.66 8.38
N ALA A 85 3.66 -19.47 8.67
CA ALA A 85 5.07 -19.26 8.99
C ALA A 85 5.29 -19.42 10.50
N GLY A 86 6.02 -20.46 10.91
CA GLY A 86 6.46 -20.64 12.30
C GLY A 86 7.67 -21.57 12.37
N GLU A 87 8.69 -21.21 13.14
CA GLU A 87 9.89 -22.03 13.33
C GLU A 87 9.64 -23.07 14.44
N THR A 88 9.54 -24.34 14.07
CA THR A 88 9.33 -25.45 15.03
C THR A 88 10.67 -26.03 15.42
N ARG A 89 11.13 -25.84 16.67
CA ARG A 89 12.47 -26.32 17.06
C ARG A 89 12.53 -27.77 17.53
N HIS A 90 11.50 -28.34 18.17
CA HIS A 90 11.43 -29.76 18.53
C HIS A 90 9.98 -30.26 18.69
N MET A 91 9.73 -31.56 18.45
CA MET A 91 8.41 -32.20 18.65
C MET A 91 8.59 -33.66 19.15
N LEU A 92 7.79 -34.08 20.15
CA LEU A 92 7.75 -35.46 20.67
C LEU A 92 6.31 -35.84 21.06
N LEU A 93 5.85 -37.06 20.71
CA LEU A 93 4.53 -37.58 21.08
C LEU A 93 4.58 -39.08 21.43
N MET A 94 3.86 -39.47 22.49
CA MET A 94 3.63 -40.85 22.94
C MET A 94 2.15 -41.07 23.32
N ALA A 95 1.62 -42.29 23.11
CA ALA A 95 0.19 -42.65 23.10
C ALA A 95 -0.26 -43.62 24.24
N TRP A 96 -1.58 -43.76 24.49
CA TRP A 96 -2.19 -44.86 25.30
C TRP A 96 -3.68 -45.17 24.93
N GLY A 97 -4.16 -46.40 25.21
CA GLY A 97 -5.51 -46.94 24.90
C GLY A 97 -6.34 -47.46 26.10
N ASP A 98 -7.65 -47.57 25.89
CA ASP A 98 -8.80 -47.83 26.82
C ASP A 98 -8.72 -49.14 27.68
N GLU A 99 -9.58 -49.54 28.65
CA GLU A 99 -11.02 -49.33 28.97
C GLU A 99 -11.32 -49.25 30.51
N SER A 100 -12.47 -48.65 30.86
CA SER A 100 -13.05 -48.37 32.18
C SER A 100 -13.04 -49.48 33.26
N TYR A 101 -12.89 -49.13 34.55
CA TYR A 101 -13.19 -50.05 35.68
C TYR A 101 -13.76 -49.35 36.94
N SER A 102 -14.71 -50.02 37.61
CA SER A 102 -15.39 -49.57 38.84
C SER A 102 -14.66 -50.00 40.12
N LEU A 103 -14.67 -49.13 41.13
CA LEU A 103 -14.08 -49.35 42.45
C LEU A 103 -14.92 -50.33 43.29
N ASP A 104 -14.56 -51.62 43.31
CA ASP A 104 -14.62 -52.45 44.52
C ASP A 104 -13.95 -53.83 44.28
N SER A 105 -13.01 -54.17 45.17
CA SER A 105 -12.21 -55.41 45.32
C SER A 105 -10.89 -55.56 44.52
N SER A 106 -9.82 -55.84 45.29
CA SER A 106 -8.36 -55.91 45.04
C SER A 106 -7.83 -57.24 44.44
N PRO A 107 -6.50 -57.43 44.13
CA PRO A 107 -5.40 -56.47 44.01
C PRO A 107 -4.63 -56.48 42.65
N LEU A 108 -4.17 -55.28 42.27
CA LEU A 108 -2.99 -54.87 41.44
C LEU A 108 -2.49 -55.78 40.28
N PRO A 109 -2.21 -55.15 39.12
CA PRO A 109 -0.81 -54.79 38.89
C PRO A 109 -0.58 -53.37 38.35
N SER A 110 0.53 -52.81 38.85
CA SER A 110 1.53 -52.00 38.17
C SER A 110 1.09 -50.97 37.12
N SER A 111 1.04 -49.71 37.54
CA SER A 111 1.55 -48.47 36.87
C SER A 111 0.58 -47.31 37.12
N VAL A 112 0.72 -46.62 38.25
CA VAL A 112 1.46 -45.34 38.39
C VAL A 112 0.99 -44.29 37.38
N ALA A 113 0.13 -43.40 37.87
CA ALA A 113 -0.15 -42.10 37.29
C ALA A 113 1.04 -41.15 37.55
N ILE A 114 1.49 -40.42 36.53
CA ILE A 114 2.26 -39.18 36.71
C ILE A 114 1.76 -38.14 35.72
N ILE A 115 1.27 -37.05 36.29
CA ILE A 115 1.00 -35.75 35.70
C ILE A 115 2.34 -35.14 35.26
N ILE A 116 2.48 -34.65 34.01
CA ILE A 116 3.54 -33.67 33.71
C ILE A 116 3.04 -32.54 32.80
N ILE A 117 3.40 -31.35 33.28
CA ILE A 117 3.17 -29.99 32.84
C ILE A 117 3.99 -29.69 31.57
N ILE A 118 3.40 -28.92 30.65
CA ILE A 118 4.11 -28.33 29.52
C ILE A 118 4.30 -26.84 29.79
N SER A 119 5.56 -26.42 29.86
CA SER A 119 5.96 -25.02 29.70
C SER A 119 6.54 -24.88 28.29
N ILE A 120 5.89 -24.08 27.46
CA ILE A 120 6.38 -23.67 26.15
C ILE A 120 6.57 -22.15 26.21
N SER A 121 7.79 -21.70 25.91
CA SER A 121 8.08 -20.28 25.66
C SER A 121 8.17 -20.10 24.16
N ILE A 122 7.12 -19.55 23.55
CA ILE A 122 7.12 -19.07 22.17
C ILE A 122 6.49 -17.68 22.19
N SER A 123 7.21 -16.70 21.66
CA SER A 123 6.64 -15.39 21.35
C SER A 123 5.80 -15.53 20.08
N ILE A 124 4.48 -15.39 20.18
CA ILE A 124 3.57 -15.33 19.02
C ILE A 124 2.75 -14.04 19.13
N ASN A 125 2.92 -13.16 18.14
CA ASN A 125 1.99 -12.08 17.86
C ASN A 125 0.75 -12.67 17.17
N TYR A 126 -0.43 -12.42 17.75
CA TYR A 126 -1.73 -12.94 17.34
C TYR A 126 -2.29 -12.29 16.07
N CYS A 127 -2.90 -13.09 15.19
CA CYS A 127 -4.24 -12.89 14.57
C CYS A 127 -4.52 -14.07 13.61
N GLY A 128 -5.66 -14.76 13.51
CA GLY A 128 -7.00 -14.60 14.07
C GLY A 128 -8.03 -15.27 13.14
N ARG A 129 -8.49 -16.47 13.51
CA ARG A 129 -9.80 -17.17 13.34
C ARG A 129 -10.65 -17.15 12.04
N HIS A 130 -11.09 -18.39 11.75
CA HIS A 130 -12.19 -18.92 10.93
C HIS A 130 -13.60 -18.32 11.11
N SER A 131 -14.42 -18.45 10.07
CA SER A 131 -15.81 -18.94 10.20
C SER A 131 -16.16 -19.92 9.09
N ALA A 132 -16.80 -21.03 9.45
CA ALA A 132 -17.24 -22.12 8.59
C ALA A 132 -18.71 -21.98 8.18
N THR A 133 -19.06 -22.34 6.94
CA THR A 133 -20.41 -22.81 6.58
C THR A 133 -20.36 -23.81 5.40
N LYS A 134 -20.69 -25.06 5.75
CA LYS A 134 -21.45 -26.15 5.07
C LYS A 134 -21.46 -26.30 3.53
N SER A 135 -21.34 -27.58 3.14
CA SER A 135 -21.47 -28.24 1.84
C SER A 135 -22.89 -28.15 1.20
N PRO A 136 -23.09 -28.72 -0.02
CA PRO A 136 -23.53 -30.13 -0.10
C PRO A 136 -22.96 -30.95 -1.28
N ASP A 137 -22.96 -32.28 -1.09
CA ASP A 137 -22.64 -33.30 -2.08
C ASP A 137 -23.79 -33.59 -3.08
N SER A 138 -23.41 -33.84 -4.34
CA SER A 138 -23.90 -34.82 -5.35
C SER A 138 -25.39 -35.21 -5.48
N PHE A 139 -25.93 -35.25 -6.72
CA PHE A 139 -26.37 -36.48 -7.44
C PHE A 139 -26.98 -36.17 -8.84
N SER A 140 -27.03 -37.20 -9.70
CA SER A 140 -27.18 -37.22 -11.16
C SER A 140 -28.61 -37.32 -11.76
N SER A 141 -28.73 -36.90 -13.04
CA SER A 141 -29.57 -37.37 -14.18
C SER A 141 -31.10 -37.03 -14.35
N LEU A 142 -31.37 -36.15 -15.34
CA LEU A 142 -32.41 -36.06 -16.43
C LEU A 142 -33.94 -36.08 -16.13
N PRO A 143 -34.87 -35.54 -16.98
CA PRO A 143 -34.76 -34.73 -18.24
C PRO A 143 -35.60 -33.40 -18.25
N SER A 144 -35.45 -32.58 -19.31
CA SER A 144 -36.06 -31.24 -19.62
C SER A 144 -37.45 -31.28 -20.32
N PRO A 145 -38.19 -30.19 -20.70
CA PRO A 145 -38.23 -28.71 -20.43
C PRO A 145 -39.70 -28.22 -20.05
N PRO A 146 -40.24 -26.96 -20.23
CA PRO A 146 -39.70 -25.64 -20.63
C PRO A 146 -40.14 -24.38 -19.79
N SER A 147 -39.39 -23.28 -20.01
CA SER A 147 -39.69 -21.83 -19.95
C SER A 147 -40.93 -21.25 -19.21
N ASN A 148 -40.71 -20.41 -18.19
CA ASN A 148 -41.08 -18.97 -18.14
C ASN A 148 -40.79 -18.33 -16.76
N GLU A 149 -40.61 -17.00 -16.78
CA GLU A 149 -40.67 -16.00 -15.70
C GLU A 149 -39.37 -15.43 -15.09
N SER A 150 -39.43 -14.11 -14.96
CA SER A 150 -38.44 -13.06 -14.73
C SER A 150 -38.36 -12.64 -13.23
N PRO A 151 -37.44 -11.73 -12.82
CA PRO A 151 -36.80 -11.79 -11.50
C PRO A 151 -37.49 -10.95 -10.41
N LEU A 152 -37.33 -11.38 -9.15
CA LEU A 152 -37.64 -10.60 -7.95
C LEU A 152 -36.35 -10.15 -7.25
N SER A 153 -36.34 -8.87 -6.90
CA SER A 153 -35.27 -8.13 -6.24
C SER A 153 -34.94 -8.62 -4.83
N ALA A 154 -33.66 -8.65 -4.48
CA ALA A 154 -33.22 -8.64 -3.08
C ALA A 154 -32.01 -7.71 -2.93
N THR A 155 -32.27 -6.55 -2.31
CA THR A 155 -31.30 -5.57 -1.83
C THR A 155 -30.64 -6.11 -0.56
N THR A 156 -29.38 -6.56 -0.66
CA THR A 156 -28.51 -6.81 0.50
C THR A 156 -27.40 -5.77 0.51
N GLY A 157 -27.34 -4.98 1.58
CA GLY A 157 -26.31 -3.96 1.79
C GLY A 157 -24.91 -4.58 1.83
N LEU A 158 -24.03 -4.10 0.97
CA LEU A 158 -22.64 -4.53 0.83
C LEU A 158 -21.77 -3.89 1.93
N MET A 159 -21.71 -4.49 3.12
CA MET A 159 -20.74 -4.07 4.15
C MET A 159 -19.30 -4.29 3.67
N LEU A 160 -18.35 -3.41 4.02
CA LEU A 160 -16.91 -3.52 3.70
C LEU A 160 -16.18 -4.75 4.33
N ARG A 161 -16.74 -5.40 5.37
CA ARG A 161 -16.04 -6.48 6.13
C ARG A 161 -15.70 -7.75 5.34
N PRO A 162 -16.56 -8.28 4.45
CA PRO A 162 -16.18 -9.35 3.52
C PRO A 162 -15.07 -8.94 2.55
N TRP A 163 -14.96 -7.65 2.20
CA TRP A 163 -14.02 -7.12 1.20
C TRP A 163 -12.58 -7.06 1.73
N LEU A 164 -12.38 -6.71 3.00
CA LEU A 164 -11.04 -6.67 3.63
C LEU A 164 -10.56 -8.03 4.14
N ARG A 165 -11.47 -8.97 4.45
CA ARG A 165 -11.11 -10.32 4.92
C ARG A 165 -10.40 -11.19 3.87
N GLN A 166 -10.42 -10.79 2.59
CA GLN A 166 -9.69 -11.45 1.51
C GLN A 166 -8.23 -10.99 1.40
N CYS A 167 -7.75 -10.08 2.27
CA CYS A 167 -6.40 -9.52 2.22
C CYS A 167 -5.47 -10.12 3.31
N PRO A 168 -4.54 -11.04 3.01
CA PRO A 168 -3.39 -11.28 3.86
C PRO A 168 -2.39 -10.12 3.65
N ARG A 169 -2.18 -9.32 4.69
CA ARG A 169 -1.21 -8.22 4.70
C ARG A 169 0.19 -8.69 4.34
N ALA A 170 0.89 -7.85 3.56
CA ALA A 170 2.34 -7.87 3.45
C ALA A 170 2.97 -7.59 4.82
N THR A 171 3.99 -8.36 5.13
CA THR A 171 4.80 -8.27 6.34
C THR A 171 5.51 -6.93 6.43
N ARG A 172 5.21 -6.14 7.47
CA ARG A 172 6.15 -5.10 7.94
C ARG A 172 7.47 -5.78 8.30
N SER A 173 8.58 -5.26 7.78
CA SER A 173 9.91 -5.45 8.35
C SER A 173 9.89 -4.95 9.81
N LEU A 174 9.56 -5.85 10.72
CA LEU A 174 9.78 -5.66 12.14
C LEU A 174 11.19 -6.17 12.43
N ALA A 175 12.15 -5.24 12.46
CA ALA A 175 13.45 -5.50 13.06
C ALA A 175 13.24 -6.02 14.49
N CYS A 176 13.65 -7.26 14.73
CA CYS A 176 13.58 -7.89 16.03
C CYS A 176 14.50 -7.15 17.03
N PRO A 177 13.99 -6.65 18.18
CA PRO A 177 14.81 -5.99 19.20
C PRO A 177 15.86 -6.91 19.85
N GLN A 178 15.84 -8.22 19.55
CA GLN A 178 16.76 -9.22 20.12
C GLN A 178 17.90 -9.62 19.16
N CYS A 179 17.95 -9.08 17.93
CA CYS A 179 19.08 -9.27 17.03
C CYS A 179 20.11 -8.13 17.20
N ARG A 180 20.78 -8.06 18.36
CA ARG A 180 22.07 -7.35 18.49
C ARG A 180 23.20 -8.36 18.31
N PRO A 181 24.25 -8.09 17.53
CA PRO A 181 25.44 -8.93 17.51
C PRO A 181 26.15 -8.87 18.87
N PRO A 182 26.81 -9.96 19.32
CA PRO A 182 27.60 -9.92 20.55
C PRO A 182 28.93 -9.23 20.23
N ILE A 183 29.08 -7.97 20.59
CA ILE A 183 30.41 -7.36 20.73
C ILE A 183 30.57 -6.91 22.18
N ARG A 184 31.22 -7.77 22.97
CA ARG A 184 31.87 -7.36 24.23
C ARG A 184 33.15 -6.62 23.85
N ILE A 185 33.15 -5.29 23.92
CA ILE A 185 34.41 -4.54 24.08
C ILE A 185 34.65 -4.44 25.59
N ARG A 186 35.69 -5.14 26.06
CA ARG A 186 36.27 -4.91 27.38
C ARG A 186 36.80 -3.48 27.41
N ALA A 187 36.31 -2.69 28.37
CA ALA A 187 36.99 -1.49 28.80
C ALA A 187 38.38 -1.87 29.34
N LEU A 188 39.42 -1.26 28.79
CA LEU A 188 40.76 -1.21 29.35
C LEU A 188 41.12 0.26 29.53
N ASP A 189 41.04 0.70 30.78
CA ASP A 189 41.74 1.88 31.27
C ASP A 189 43.25 1.65 31.13
N ALA A 190 43.96 2.60 30.51
CA ALA A 190 45.34 2.93 30.87
C ALA A 190 45.83 4.19 30.13
N LEU A 191 46.05 5.25 30.91
CA LEU A 191 47.26 6.09 30.92
C LEU A 191 47.59 6.86 29.62
N HIS A 192 47.30 8.16 29.63
CA HIS A 192 48.07 9.14 28.85
C HIS A 192 48.86 10.02 29.81
N THR A 193 50.17 9.81 29.79
CA THR A 193 51.19 10.59 30.50
C THR A 193 51.43 11.91 29.80
N HIS A 194 51.54 12.95 30.62
CA HIS A 194 52.04 14.28 30.29
C HIS A 194 53.39 14.25 29.55
N THR A 195 53.55 15.15 28.60
CA THR A 195 54.82 15.89 28.43
C THR A 195 54.54 17.23 27.73
N ALA A 196 55.25 18.25 28.19
CA ALA A 196 54.94 19.67 28.05
C ALA A 196 55.93 20.40 27.12
N LEU A 197 55.58 21.68 26.86
CA LEU A 197 56.41 22.85 26.47
C LEU A 197 56.36 23.26 24.98
N PRO A 198 56.58 24.56 24.65
CA PRO A 198 55.97 25.74 25.25
C PRO A 198 55.49 26.77 24.19
N SER A 199 54.43 27.52 24.49
CA SER A 199 54.07 28.74 23.75
C SER A 199 54.82 29.93 24.35
N SER A 200 55.63 30.60 23.51
CA SER A 200 56.21 31.91 23.79
C SER A 200 55.38 33.00 23.13
N SER A 201 55.43 34.16 23.76
CA SER A 201 54.74 35.42 23.49
C SER A 201 54.99 35.97 22.08
N LEU A 202 54.05 36.76 21.56
CA LEU A 202 54.29 38.15 21.12
C LEU A 202 52.99 38.83 20.64
N SER A 203 53.03 40.16 20.70
CA SER A 203 51.94 41.11 20.83
C SER A 203 51.54 41.83 19.53
N ARG A 204 50.29 42.37 19.54
CA ARG A 204 49.73 43.54 18.78
C ARG A 204 49.32 43.36 17.30
N PRO A 205 48.47 44.24 16.72
CA PRO A 205 47.47 45.16 17.29
C PRO A 205 46.07 45.08 16.63
N ILE A 206 45.06 45.63 17.31
CA ILE A 206 43.70 45.87 16.78
C ILE A 206 43.74 47.01 15.76
N ARG A 207 43.22 46.76 14.55
CA ARG A 207 42.89 47.80 13.55
C ARG A 207 41.37 47.97 13.49
N SER A 208 40.91 49.18 13.79
CA SER A 208 39.55 49.63 13.52
C SER A 208 39.36 49.85 12.02
N LEU A 209 38.52 49.05 11.39
CA LEU A 209 38.03 49.29 10.03
C LEU A 209 36.63 49.87 10.12
N GLN A 210 36.54 51.20 10.01
CA GLN A 210 35.32 51.89 9.61
C GLN A 210 35.07 51.58 8.14
N THR A 211 33.93 50.97 7.82
CA THR A 211 33.39 50.95 6.47
C THR A 211 32.17 51.87 6.42
N SER A 212 32.39 53.08 5.91
CA SER A 212 31.33 53.96 5.45
C SER A 212 30.64 53.30 4.25
N ALA A 213 29.44 52.76 4.46
CA ALA A 213 28.57 52.33 3.37
C ALA A 213 28.07 53.57 2.61
N PRO A 214 28.08 53.59 1.26
CA PRO A 214 27.46 54.65 0.52
C PRO A 214 25.93 54.53 0.69
N GLU A 215 25.28 55.63 1.06
CA GLU A 215 23.83 55.73 1.07
C GLU A 215 23.30 55.62 -0.37
N SER A 216 22.85 54.42 -0.76
CA SER A 216 22.02 54.27 -1.96
C SER A 216 20.59 54.70 -1.63
N GLN A 217 20.19 55.83 -2.22
CA GLN A 217 18.81 56.28 -2.30
C GLN A 217 18.03 55.37 -3.26
N ASP A 218 17.61 54.21 -2.78
CA ASP A 218 16.39 53.49 -3.22
C ASP A 218 16.23 52.18 -2.44
N ARG A 219 16.01 52.29 -1.12
CA ARG A 219 15.58 51.13 -0.34
C ARG A 219 14.09 50.89 -0.58
N ILE A 220 13.79 50.13 -1.64
CA ILE A 220 12.47 49.53 -1.84
C ILE A 220 12.17 48.69 -0.59
N PRO A 221 11.06 48.92 0.14
CA PRO A 221 10.71 48.11 1.30
C PRO A 221 10.61 46.63 0.89
N LEU A 222 11.19 45.71 1.68
CA LEU A 222 11.19 44.27 1.39
C LEU A 222 9.79 43.74 1.03
N ARG A 223 8.75 44.28 1.66
CA ARG A 223 7.33 43.98 1.36
C ARG A 223 6.92 44.36 -0.06
N LYS A 224 7.43 45.46 -0.62
CA LYS A 224 7.18 45.92 -1.99
C LYS A 224 7.94 45.07 -3.01
N GLN A 225 9.16 44.65 -2.67
CA GLN A 225 9.95 43.72 -3.48
C GLN A 225 9.30 42.33 -3.56
N LEU A 226 8.94 41.72 -2.42
CA LEU A 226 8.20 40.45 -2.38
C LEU A 226 6.87 40.50 -3.14
N LYS A 227 6.18 41.66 -3.12
CA LYS A 227 4.94 41.87 -3.88
C LYS A 227 5.20 42.00 -5.39
N GLN A 228 6.31 42.60 -5.80
CA GLN A 228 6.73 42.69 -7.19
C GLN A 228 7.18 41.33 -7.72
N ASP A 229 7.95 40.57 -6.94
CA ASP A 229 8.37 39.20 -7.28
C ASP A 229 7.16 38.28 -7.42
N ALA A 230 6.21 38.34 -6.48
CA ALA A 230 4.95 37.60 -6.58
C ALA A 230 4.13 37.98 -7.81
N LYS A 231 4.12 39.27 -8.20
CA LYS A 231 3.48 39.73 -9.44
C LYS A 231 4.21 39.25 -10.69
N ALA A 232 5.54 39.28 -10.70
CA ALA A 232 6.36 38.81 -11.81
C ALA A 232 6.19 37.29 -12.01
N VAL A 233 6.15 36.51 -10.93
CA VAL A 233 5.85 35.07 -10.97
C VAL A 233 4.45 34.83 -11.52
N LYS A 234 3.44 35.59 -11.09
CA LYS A 234 2.07 35.47 -11.64
C LYS A 234 2.00 35.85 -13.12
N ALA A 235 2.72 36.90 -13.55
CA ALA A 235 2.76 37.33 -14.94
C ALA A 235 3.46 36.28 -15.83
N ARG A 236 4.61 35.74 -15.39
CA ARG A 236 5.29 34.63 -16.08
C ARG A 236 4.38 33.41 -16.19
N LYS A 237 3.72 32.98 -15.11
CA LYS A 237 2.75 31.87 -15.14
C LYS A 237 1.60 32.11 -16.12
N ARG A 238 1.09 33.34 -16.21
CA ARG A 238 0.05 33.71 -17.17
C ARG A 238 0.54 33.62 -18.60
N GLN A 239 1.71 34.17 -18.90
CA GLN A 239 2.31 34.13 -20.24
C GLN A 239 2.64 32.69 -20.67
N THR A 240 3.17 31.87 -19.76
CA THR A 240 3.38 30.43 -20.01
C THR A 240 2.07 29.73 -20.35
N ARG A 241 0.99 29.98 -19.59
CA ARG A 241 -0.33 29.42 -19.88
C ARG A 241 -0.87 29.84 -21.25
N GLU A 242 -0.77 31.12 -21.60
CA GLU A 242 -1.21 31.64 -22.90
C GLU A 242 -0.42 31.01 -24.06
N ASN A 243 0.91 30.85 -23.91
CA ASN A 243 1.75 30.16 -24.90
C ASN A 243 1.45 28.65 -24.99
N GLU A 244 1.20 27.99 -23.85
CA GLU A 244 0.81 26.58 -23.81
C GLU A 244 -0.55 26.36 -24.47
N GLU A 245 -1.50 27.26 -24.26
CA GLU A 245 -2.84 27.20 -24.85
C GLU A 245 -2.78 27.43 -26.38
N ALA A 246 -1.99 28.40 -26.84
CA ALA A 246 -1.74 28.62 -28.26
C ALA A 246 -1.03 27.42 -28.92
N SER A 247 -0.01 26.87 -28.26
CA SER A 247 0.69 25.66 -28.68
C SER A 247 -0.27 24.46 -28.77
N ARG A 248 -1.17 24.29 -27.80
CA ARG A 248 -2.16 23.21 -27.76
C ARG A 248 -3.24 23.32 -28.85
N GLY A 249 -3.60 24.53 -29.27
CA GLY A 249 -4.55 24.75 -30.37
C GLY A 249 -4.00 24.30 -31.73
N LYS A 250 -2.68 24.41 -31.93
CA LYS A 250 -1.99 24.07 -33.18
C LYS A 250 -1.42 22.65 -33.19
N TRP A 251 -0.92 22.17 -32.05
CA TRP A 251 -0.21 20.89 -31.94
C TRP A 251 -0.95 19.91 -31.02
N GLU A 252 -0.94 18.65 -31.40
CA GLU A 252 -1.42 17.51 -30.63
C GLU A 252 -0.23 16.71 -30.12
N LEU A 253 -0.17 16.54 -28.80
CA LEU A 253 0.78 15.69 -28.12
C LEU A 253 0.19 14.28 -28.03
N THR A 254 1.03 13.28 -28.28
CA THR A 254 0.71 11.87 -28.01
C THR A 254 1.86 11.24 -27.25
N VAL A 255 1.53 10.56 -26.16
CA VAL A 255 2.49 9.91 -25.27
C VAL A 255 2.10 8.44 -25.06
N GLY A 256 3.09 7.56 -25.20
CA GLY A 256 3.06 6.18 -24.73
C GLY A 256 4.09 5.98 -23.63
N ILE A 257 3.80 5.09 -22.68
CA ILE A 257 4.64 4.86 -21.51
C ILE A 257 5.01 3.38 -21.45
N GLU A 258 6.26 3.11 -21.14
CA GLU A 258 6.82 1.79 -20.88
C GLU A 258 7.27 1.76 -19.41
N ILE A 259 6.64 0.91 -18.61
CA ILE A 259 6.91 0.83 -17.17
C ILE A 259 7.56 -0.52 -16.86
N HIS A 260 8.75 -0.49 -16.28
CA HIS A 260 9.41 -1.66 -15.74
C HIS A 260 9.22 -1.68 -14.23
N ALA A 261 8.60 -2.73 -13.70
CA ALA A 261 8.34 -2.85 -12.28
C ALA A 261 8.90 -4.17 -11.73
N GLN A 262 9.64 -4.09 -10.62
CA GLN A 262 10.26 -5.24 -9.98
C GLN A 262 9.24 -6.00 -9.14
N LEU A 263 9.09 -7.29 -9.45
CA LEU A 263 8.12 -8.15 -8.79
C LEU A 263 8.53 -8.48 -7.35
N ASN A 264 7.52 -8.63 -6.49
CA ASN A 264 7.69 -9.03 -5.09
C ASN A 264 7.90 -10.55 -4.99
N THR A 265 9.14 -11.00 -5.07
CA THR A 265 9.51 -12.42 -5.02
C THR A 265 10.80 -12.63 -4.25
N GLU A 266 10.93 -13.74 -3.53
CA GLU A 266 12.15 -14.05 -2.78
C GLU A 266 13.31 -14.50 -3.70
N SER A 267 13.00 -15.21 -4.78
CA SER A 267 13.97 -15.68 -5.77
C SER A 267 13.92 -14.89 -7.08
N LYS A 268 15.02 -14.95 -7.82
CA LYS A 268 15.16 -14.36 -9.16
C LYS A 268 14.30 -15.06 -10.21
N LEU A 269 14.18 -14.47 -11.41
CA LEU A 269 13.26 -14.98 -12.45
C LEU A 269 13.66 -16.36 -12.99
N PHE A 270 14.96 -16.55 -13.24
CA PHE A 270 15.51 -17.75 -13.88
C PHE A 270 16.60 -18.44 -13.05
N SER A 271 16.67 -18.13 -11.76
CA SER A 271 17.60 -18.78 -10.83
C SER A 271 17.04 -18.74 -9.41
N ARG A 272 17.51 -19.67 -8.55
CA ARG A 272 17.10 -19.75 -7.14
C ARG A 272 17.85 -18.76 -6.23
N ALA A 273 18.71 -17.90 -6.79
CA ALA A 273 19.40 -16.89 -6.00
C ALA A 273 18.39 -15.88 -5.45
N PRO A 274 18.63 -15.35 -4.23
CA PRO A 274 17.70 -14.44 -3.58
C PRO A 274 17.66 -13.07 -4.28
N THR A 275 16.50 -12.41 -4.23
CA THR A 275 16.39 -11.00 -4.59
C THR A 275 16.76 -10.16 -3.37
N SER A 276 17.92 -9.50 -3.41
CA SER A 276 18.30 -8.57 -2.36
C SER A 276 19.22 -7.48 -2.91
N SER A 277 18.89 -6.25 -2.56
CA SER A 277 19.53 -5.02 -3.07
C SER A 277 20.48 -4.37 -2.06
N THR A 278 20.50 -4.83 -0.81
CA THR A 278 21.26 -4.23 0.29
C THR A 278 22.48 -5.03 0.74
N ASP A 279 22.60 -6.27 0.26
CA ASP A 279 23.69 -7.15 0.65
C ASP A 279 25.00 -6.82 -0.06
N LEU A 280 26.06 -7.51 0.34
CA LEU A 280 27.40 -7.33 -0.23
C LEU A 280 27.36 -7.53 -1.76
N PRO A 281 28.08 -6.70 -2.55
CA PRO A 281 28.09 -6.84 -4.00
C PRO A 281 28.47 -8.25 -4.45
N ASN A 282 27.76 -8.77 -5.45
CA ASN A 282 27.95 -10.12 -6.01
C ASN A 282 27.79 -11.28 -5.02
N SER A 283 27.08 -11.12 -3.90
CA SER A 283 26.78 -12.21 -2.95
C SER A 283 25.54 -13.03 -3.31
N ASN A 284 24.61 -12.45 -4.08
CA ASN A 284 23.30 -13.00 -4.39
C ASN A 284 23.22 -13.39 -5.86
N VAL A 285 24.05 -14.34 -6.29
CA VAL A 285 24.18 -14.75 -7.70
C VAL A 285 24.25 -16.27 -7.84
N ALA A 286 23.61 -16.79 -8.88
CA ALA A 286 23.76 -18.17 -9.34
C ALA A 286 24.74 -18.27 -10.53
N LEU A 287 25.12 -19.49 -10.91
CA LEU A 287 25.97 -19.71 -12.09
C LEU A 287 25.34 -19.15 -13.38
N PHE A 288 24.02 -19.28 -13.52
CA PHE A 288 23.28 -18.74 -14.65
C PHE A 288 23.32 -17.20 -14.69
N ASP A 289 23.19 -16.54 -13.52
CA ASP A 289 23.22 -15.08 -13.41
C ASP A 289 24.54 -14.48 -13.90
N LEU A 290 25.64 -15.23 -13.74
CA LEU A 290 26.98 -14.85 -14.20
C LEU A 290 27.30 -15.35 -15.62
N ALA A 291 26.32 -15.94 -16.32
CA ALA A 291 26.48 -16.56 -17.62
C ALA A 291 27.62 -17.60 -17.67
N TYR A 292 27.76 -18.41 -16.62
CA TYR A 292 28.79 -19.44 -16.57
C TYR A 292 28.56 -20.48 -17.68
N PRO A 293 29.60 -20.90 -18.44
CA PRO A 293 29.43 -21.85 -19.53
C PRO A 293 28.75 -23.15 -19.07
N GLY A 294 27.65 -23.52 -19.75
CA GLY A 294 26.84 -24.69 -19.44
C GLY A 294 25.70 -24.45 -18.44
N ALA A 295 25.57 -23.26 -17.86
CA ALA A 295 24.42 -22.91 -17.05
C ALA A 295 23.17 -22.66 -17.92
N GLN A 296 22.00 -23.12 -17.45
CA GLN A 296 20.70 -22.95 -18.11
C GLN A 296 19.74 -22.14 -17.23
N PRO A 297 18.78 -21.41 -17.82
CA PRO A 297 17.74 -20.70 -17.07
C PRO A 297 16.77 -21.67 -16.39
N GLU A 298 16.47 -21.46 -15.11
CA GLU A 298 15.46 -22.20 -14.35
C GLU A 298 14.32 -21.26 -13.95
N PHE A 299 13.22 -21.26 -14.71
CA PHE A 299 12.07 -20.39 -14.44
C PHE A 299 11.46 -20.65 -13.05
N GLN A 300 11.40 -19.61 -12.22
CA GLN A 300 10.85 -19.68 -10.88
C GLN A 300 9.34 -19.39 -10.91
N ILE A 301 8.52 -20.43 -10.74
CA ILE A 301 7.05 -20.36 -10.81
C ILE A 301 6.46 -19.33 -9.84
N ALA A 302 7.07 -19.15 -8.67
CA ALA A 302 6.63 -18.16 -7.68
C ALA A 302 6.60 -16.72 -8.23
N THR A 303 7.41 -16.42 -9.25
CA THR A 303 7.44 -15.11 -9.90
C THR A 303 6.25 -14.84 -10.80
N LEU A 304 5.54 -15.89 -11.24
CA LEU A 304 4.34 -15.77 -12.06
C LEU A 304 3.15 -15.20 -11.27
N LEU A 305 3.04 -15.52 -9.98
CA LEU A 305 1.91 -15.10 -9.14
C LEU A 305 1.76 -13.57 -9.04
N PRO A 306 2.79 -12.80 -8.65
CA PRO A 306 2.69 -11.35 -8.63
C PRO A 306 2.53 -10.75 -10.05
N ALA A 307 3.10 -11.38 -11.09
CA ALA A 307 2.91 -10.96 -12.47
C ALA A 307 1.44 -11.10 -12.94
N LEU A 308 0.79 -12.23 -12.62
CA LEU A 308 -0.63 -12.47 -12.92
C LEU A 308 -1.53 -11.52 -12.14
N ARG A 309 -1.23 -11.26 -10.86
CA ARG A 309 -1.96 -10.27 -10.06
C ARG A 309 -1.87 -8.87 -10.68
N ALA A 310 -0.69 -8.46 -11.13
CA ALA A 310 -0.51 -7.21 -11.87
C ALA A 310 -1.37 -7.18 -13.14
N ALA A 311 -1.29 -8.20 -13.99
CA ALA A 311 -2.05 -8.26 -15.24
C ALA A 311 -3.57 -8.20 -15.01
N ILE A 312 -4.09 -8.96 -14.04
CA ILE A 312 -5.53 -8.97 -13.72
C ILE A 312 -5.95 -7.61 -13.16
N ALA A 313 -5.16 -7.01 -12.25
CA ALA A 313 -5.46 -5.70 -11.68
C ALA A 313 -5.40 -4.55 -12.72
N LEU A 314 -4.63 -4.74 -13.79
CA LEU A 314 -4.56 -3.88 -14.97
C LEU A 314 -5.59 -4.24 -16.05
N ASN A 315 -6.59 -5.06 -15.71
CA ASN A 315 -7.68 -5.50 -16.57
C ASN A 315 -7.22 -6.18 -17.88
N CYS A 316 -6.06 -6.84 -17.87
CA CYS A 316 -5.51 -7.52 -19.05
C CYS A 316 -6.12 -8.91 -19.26
N ASP A 317 -6.17 -9.31 -20.52
CA ASP A 317 -6.45 -10.67 -20.95
C ASP A 317 -5.21 -11.55 -20.74
N VAL A 318 -5.23 -12.41 -19.71
CA VAL A 318 -4.20 -13.41 -19.47
C VAL A 318 -4.24 -14.47 -20.58
N GLN A 319 -3.10 -14.72 -21.21
CA GLN A 319 -2.98 -15.69 -22.29
C GLN A 319 -2.77 -17.10 -21.71
N PRO A 320 -3.46 -18.13 -22.22
CA PRO A 320 -3.31 -19.50 -21.70
C PRO A 320 -1.96 -20.13 -22.02
N VAL A 321 -1.26 -19.58 -23.03
CA VAL A 321 0.09 -19.99 -23.43
C VAL A 321 0.96 -18.75 -23.57
N SER A 322 2.17 -18.81 -23.03
CA SER A 322 3.18 -17.76 -23.14
C SER A 322 4.57 -18.37 -23.37
N LYS A 323 5.44 -17.65 -24.06
CA LYS A 323 6.81 -18.09 -24.37
C LYS A 323 7.82 -16.99 -24.07
N PHE A 324 9.03 -17.41 -23.72
CA PHE A 324 10.16 -16.52 -23.52
C PHE A 324 11.01 -16.39 -24.78
N ASP A 325 11.60 -15.23 -24.96
CA ASP A 325 12.40 -14.82 -26.10
C ASP A 325 13.70 -14.17 -25.63
N ARG A 326 14.76 -14.29 -26.43
CA ARG A 326 16.05 -13.63 -26.21
C ARG A 326 16.10 -12.31 -26.98
N LYS A 327 16.28 -11.22 -26.26
CA LYS A 327 16.62 -9.89 -26.76
C LYS A 327 18.14 -9.71 -26.72
N HIS A 328 18.81 -9.82 -27.86
CA HIS A 328 20.27 -9.82 -27.96
C HIS A 328 20.85 -8.41 -27.96
N TYR A 329 21.69 -8.10 -26.98
CA TYR A 329 22.52 -6.90 -26.97
C TYR A 329 23.74 -7.12 -26.07
N PHE A 330 24.87 -6.57 -26.49
CA PHE A 330 26.10 -6.66 -25.71
C PHE A 330 26.23 -5.43 -24.82
N TYR A 331 26.13 -5.66 -23.52
CA TYR A 331 26.49 -4.68 -22.52
C TYR A 331 27.08 -5.40 -21.30
N GLN A 332 28.00 -4.74 -20.61
CA GLN A 332 28.73 -5.32 -19.48
C GLN A 332 27.84 -5.70 -18.28
N ASP A 333 26.65 -5.13 -18.17
CA ASP A 333 25.67 -5.43 -17.12
C ASP A 333 24.75 -6.62 -17.46
N GLN A 334 24.83 -7.13 -18.70
CA GLN A 334 24.10 -8.28 -19.19
C GLN A 334 25.09 -9.37 -19.65
N PRO A 335 25.58 -10.22 -18.73
CA PRO A 335 26.73 -11.09 -18.97
C PRO A 335 26.47 -12.16 -20.06
N ALA A 336 25.20 -12.56 -20.26
CA ALA A 336 24.83 -13.52 -21.29
C ALA A 336 24.86 -12.94 -22.72
N GLY A 337 24.96 -11.61 -22.89
CA GLY A 337 24.83 -10.96 -24.20
C GLY A 337 23.41 -10.96 -24.78
N TYR A 338 22.43 -11.40 -24.00
CA TYR A 338 21.00 -11.31 -24.28
C TYR A 338 20.21 -11.24 -22.97
N GLN A 339 19.05 -10.59 -23.02
CA GLN A 339 18.05 -10.55 -21.95
C GLN A 339 16.90 -11.46 -22.32
N ILE A 340 16.46 -12.33 -21.40
CA ILE A 340 15.25 -13.13 -21.56
C ILE A 340 14.03 -12.25 -21.23
N THR A 341 13.08 -12.17 -22.16
CA THR A 341 11.86 -11.36 -22.11
C THR A 341 10.72 -12.10 -22.84
N GLN A 342 9.58 -11.47 -23.12
CA GLN A 342 8.49 -12.06 -23.90
C GLN A 342 7.98 -11.10 -24.97
N TYR A 343 8.49 -11.25 -26.19
CA TYR A 343 8.19 -10.36 -27.31
C TYR A 343 7.03 -10.88 -28.16
N TYR A 344 7.08 -12.16 -28.57
CA TYR A 344 6.09 -12.73 -29.50
C TYR A 344 4.80 -13.18 -28.80
N GLU A 345 4.92 -13.83 -27.64
CA GLU A 345 3.79 -14.40 -26.88
C GLU A 345 3.86 -13.97 -25.39
N PRO A 346 3.68 -12.66 -25.08
CA PRO A 346 3.60 -12.15 -23.71
C PRO A 346 2.41 -12.77 -22.97
N PHE A 347 2.56 -12.92 -21.66
CA PHE A 347 1.57 -13.61 -20.82
C PHE A 347 0.25 -12.85 -20.65
N ALA A 348 0.21 -11.54 -20.92
CA ALA A 348 -1.01 -10.75 -20.82
C ALA A 348 -1.08 -9.62 -21.89
N ARG A 349 -2.27 -9.35 -22.40
CA ARG A 349 -2.54 -8.37 -23.48
C ARG A 349 -3.83 -7.59 -23.24
N ASN A 350 -4.06 -6.52 -24.00
CA ASN A 350 -5.33 -5.81 -24.11
C ASN A 350 -5.94 -5.31 -22.77
N GLY A 351 -5.11 -4.82 -21.88
CA GLY A 351 -5.57 -4.22 -20.63
C GLY A 351 -6.02 -2.78 -20.75
N TYR A 352 -6.38 -2.17 -19.62
CA TYR A 352 -6.63 -0.74 -19.53
C TYR A 352 -6.56 -0.25 -18.08
N VAL A 353 -6.29 1.04 -17.94
CA VAL A 353 -6.35 1.79 -16.68
C VAL A 353 -7.26 3.00 -16.87
N ASP A 354 -8.20 3.15 -15.96
CA ASP A 354 -9.04 4.33 -15.87
C ASP A 354 -8.38 5.36 -14.95
N LEU A 355 -8.29 6.59 -15.44
CA LEU A 355 -7.81 7.75 -14.70
C LEU A 355 -8.97 8.70 -14.48
N PHE A 356 -9.11 9.20 -13.26
CA PHE A 356 -10.15 10.15 -12.89
C PHE A 356 -9.55 11.49 -12.50
N ARG A 357 -10.40 12.52 -12.41
CA ARG A 357 -10.00 13.86 -11.96
C ARG A 357 -9.17 13.86 -10.67
N HIS A 358 -9.51 13.00 -9.71
CA HIS A 358 -8.82 12.89 -8.42
C HIS A 358 -7.43 12.23 -8.50
N ASP A 359 -7.08 11.60 -9.62
CA ASP A 359 -5.73 11.08 -9.89
C ASP A 359 -4.74 12.18 -10.33
N GLY A 360 -5.27 13.38 -10.61
CA GLY A 360 -4.50 14.53 -11.06
C GLY A 360 -4.28 14.57 -12.56
N ILE A 361 -5.23 14.06 -13.35
CA ILE A 361 -5.27 14.29 -14.80
C ILE A 361 -5.42 15.78 -15.12
N ALA A 362 -5.02 16.18 -16.32
CA ALA A 362 -5.14 17.57 -16.72
C ALA A 362 -6.62 18.00 -16.83
N PRO A 363 -7.01 19.22 -16.39
CA PRO A 363 -8.41 19.66 -16.42
C PRO A 363 -9.07 19.59 -17.79
N GLU A 364 -8.28 19.73 -18.85
CA GLU A 364 -8.69 19.62 -20.24
C GLU A 364 -9.05 18.21 -20.72
N ASP A 365 -8.56 17.17 -20.04
CA ASP A 365 -8.81 15.79 -20.44
C ASP A 365 -10.17 15.28 -19.91
N GLY A 366 -10.93 16.14 -19.21
CA GLY A 366 -12.27 15.85 -18.70
C GLY A 366 -12.27 15.31 -17.28
N ASP A 367 -13.34 14.59 -16.92
CA ASP A 367 -13.50 14.00 -15.58
C ASP A 367 -12.91 12.59 -15.48
N SER A 368 -12.77 11.89 -16.61
CA SER A 368 -12.09 10.60 -16.70
C SER A 368 -11.49 10.33 -18.08
N VAL A 369 -10.42 9.53 -18.09
CA VAL A 369 -9.72 9.08 -19.31
C VAL A 369 -9.36 7.61 -19.14
N ARG A 370 -9.65 6.80 -20.15
CA ARG A 370 -9.19 5.41 -20.22
C ARG A 370 -7.92 5.31 -21.06
N ILE A 371 -6.88 4.72 -20.50
CA ILE A 371 -5.61 4.43 -21.19
C ILE A 371 -5.48 2.93 -21.39
N GLY A 372 -5.41 2.48 -22.65
CA GLY A 372 -5.19 1.08 -22.98
C GLY A 372 -3.79 0.60 -22.62
N ILE A 373 -3.67 -0.67 -22.25
CA ILE A 373 -2.42 -1.40 -22.07
C ILE A 373 -2.33 -2.40 -23.20
N LYS A 374 -1.27 -2.30 -24.00
CA LYS A 374 -1.04 -3.21 -25.13
C LYS A 374 -0.72 -4.61 -24.61
N GLN A 375 0.28 -4.70 -23.72
CA GLN A 375 0.74 -5.96 -23.15
C GLN A 375 1.47 -5.75 -21.83
N VAL A 376 1.52 -6.83 -21.05
CA VAL A 376 2.39 -7.00 -19.90
C VAL A 376 3.24 -8.23 -20.15
N GLN A 377 4.55 -8.11 -19.96
CA GLN A 377 5.52 -9.17 -20.21
C GLN A 377 6.48 -9.33 -19.03
N MET A 378 6.98 -10.54 -18.82
CA MET A 378 8.02 -10.81 -17.82
C MET A 378 9.41 -10.70 -18.44
N GLU A 379 10.36 -10.10 -17.73
CA GLU A 379 11.74 -10.02 -18.19
C GLU A 379 12.78 -9.98 -17.05
N GLN A 380 14.05 -10.21 -17.41
CA GLN A 380 15.17 -10.12 -16.49
C GLN A 380 15.63 -8.67 -16.30
N ASP A 381 15.92 -8.25 -15.07
CA ASP A 381 16.68 -7.02 -14.84
C ASP A 381 18.19 -7.22 -15.14
N THR A 382 18.88 -6.10 -15.39
CA THR A 382 20.33 -6.08 -15.63
C THR A 382 21.12 -5.85 -14.32
N ALA A 383 22.41 -6.15 -14.35
CA ALA A 383 23.31 -5.83 -13.25
C ALA A 383 23.37 -4.31 -12.98
N LYS A 384 23.82 -3.92 -11.79
CA LYS A 384 24.09 -2.51 -11.49
C LYS A 384 25.52 -2.19 -11.88
N SER A 385 25.71 -1.12 -12.65
CA SER A 385 27.03 -0.60 -12.97
C SER A 385 27.28 0.73 -12.26
N GLN A 386 28.50 0.90 -11.74
CA GLN A 386 28.94 2.10 -11.04
C GLN A 386 30.25 2.56 -11.66
N GLU A 387 30.26 3.80 -12.15
CA GLU A 387 31.46 4.41 -12.71
C GLU A 387 32.31 5.00 -11.57
N TYR A 388 33.56 4.57 -11.49
CA TYR A 388 34.56 5.08 -10.57
C TYR A 388 35.65 5.81 -11.37
N PRO A 389 35.84 7.13 -11.17
CA PRO A 389 36.84 7.89 -11.90
C PRO A 389 38.26 7.34 -11.67
N PRO A 390 39.15 7.37 -12.67
CA PRO A 390 38.98 8.02 -13.98
C PRO A 390 38.55 7.12 -15.14
N SER A 391 38.35 5.80 -14.95
CA SER A 391 37.94 4.88 -16.03
C SER A 391 37.58 3.45 -15.56
N LEU A 392 37.27 3.26 -14.28
CA LEU A 392 36.97 1.95 -13.72
C LEU A 392 35.45 1.80 -13.62
N GLN A 393 34.91 0.70 -14.12
CA GLN A 393 33.49 0.38 -13.94
C GLN A 393 33.36 -0.82 -13.03
N LEU A 394 32.65 -0.63 -11.92
CA LEU A 394 32.34 -1.68 -10.96
C LEU A 394 30.98 -2.26 -11.32
N LEU A 395 30.91 -3.59 -11.41
CA LEU A 395 29.70 -4.32 -11.71
C LEU A 395 29.24 -5.09 -10.48
N ASP A 396 27.95 -4.94 -10.16
CA ASP A 396 27.27 -5.69 -9.12
C ASP A 396 26.11 -6.49 -9.73
N PHE A 397 26.33 -7.80 -9.81
CA PHE A 397 25.41 -8.78 -10.37
C PHE A 397 24.31 -9.21 -9.41
N ASN A 398 24.23 -8.68 -8.18
CA ASN A 398 23.11 -9.01 -7.28
C ASN A 398 21.75 -8.79 -7.94
N ARG A 399 21.60 -7.69 -8.69
CA ARG A 399 20.33 -7.33 -9.36
C ARG A 399 20.05 -8.11 -10.65
N VAL A 400 21.06 -8.71 -11.28
CA VAL A 400 20.85 -9.40 -12.56
C VAL A 400 19.82 -10.52 -12.39
N SER A 401 18.95 -10.72 -13.38
CA SER A 401 17.84 -11.68 -13.34
C SER A 401 16.79 -11.42 -12.25
N HIS A 402 16.78 -10.24 -11.60
CA HIS A 402 15.62 -9.85 -10.81
C HIS A 402 14.37 -9.89 -11.70
N PRO A 403 13.23 -10.40 -11.18
CA PRO A 403 12.02 -10.53 -11.99
C PRO A 403 11.36 -9.16 -12.16
N LEU A 404 11.17 -8.78 -13.42
CA LEU A 404 10.45 -7.57 -13.80
C LEU A 404 9.17 -7.94 -14.55
N VAL A 405 8.19 -7.06 -14.46
CA VAL A 405 7.16 -6.91 -15.49
C VAL A 405 7.38 -5.61 -16.24
N GLU A 406 7.33 -5.68 -17.57
CA GLU A 406 7.25 -4.52 -18.45
C GLU A 406 5.79 -4.34 -18.89
N ILE A 407 5.24 -3.16 -18.63
CA ILE A 407 3.87 -2.75 -18.93
C ILE A 407 3.93 -1.69 -20.02
N ILE A 408 3.38 -2.00 -21.19
CA ILE A 408 3.42 -1.11 -22.36
C ILE A 408 2.03 -0.51 -22.57
N THR A 409 1.91 0.81 -22.42
CA THR A 409 0.64 1.52 -22.68
C THR A 409 0.45 1.79 -24.16
N MET A 410 -0.82 1.97 -24.54
CA MET A 410 -1.18 2.55 -25.83
C MET A 410 -0.83 4.05 -25.86
N PRO A 411 -0.45 4.61 -27.01
CA PRO A 411 -0.15 6.03 -27.16
C PRO A 411 -1.44 6.87 -27.21
N GLN A 412 -2.15 6.96 -26.07
CA GLN A 412 -3.45 7.64 -25.92
C GLN A 412 -3.41 8.83 -24.97
N ILE A 413 -2.23 9.17 -24.45
CA ILE A 413 -2.07 10.23 -23.46
C ILE A 413 -1.75 11.53 -24.18
N HIS A 414 -2.54 12.58 -23.92
CA HIS A 414 -2.45 13.86 -24.64
C HIS A 414 -1.95 15.03 -23.80
N SER A 415 -1.70 14.83 -22.51
CA SER A 415 -1.18 15.86 -21.61
C SER A 415 -0.05 15.33 -20.71
N PRO A 416 0.97 16.15 -20.39
CA PRO A 416 2.06 15.74 -19.50
C PRO A 416 1.59 15.37 -18.09
N ALA A 417 0.62 16.10 -17.54
CA ALA A 417 0.08 15.85 -16.21
C ALA A 417 -0.66 14.49 -16.16
N THR A 418 -1.43 14.16 -17.20
CA THR A 418 -2.09 12.84 -17.31
C THR A 418 -1.08 11.72 -17.49
N ALA A 419 0.05 11.94 -18.16
CA ALA A 419 1.13 10.94 -18.22
C ALA A 419 1.70 10.63 -16.83
N ALA A 420 2.00 11.66 -16.03
CA ALA A 420 2.46 11.47 -14.66
C ALA A 420 1.38 10.84 -13.76
N ALA A 421 0.11 11.18 -13.96
CA ALA A 421 -1.02 10.54 -13.27
C ALA A 421 -1.15 9.05 -13.63
N CYS A 422 -0.93 8.69 -14.90
CA CYS A 422 -0.94 7.31 -15.38
C CYS A 422 0.12 6.46 -14.68
N VAL A 423 1.38 6.92 -14.61
CA VAL A 423 2.45 6.20 -13.92
C VAL A 423 2.15 6.07 -12.43
N ARG A 424 1.65 7.12 -11.77
CA ARG A 424 1.24 7.06 -10.35
C ARG A 424 0.13 6.03 -10.12
N LYS A 425 -0.89 6.02 -10.98
CA LYS A 425 -2.03 5.10 -10.87
C LYS A 425 -1.57 3.65 -11.04
N ILE A 426 -0.75 3.37 -12.05
CA ILE A 426 -0.20 2.03 -12.27
C ILE A 426 0.63 1.59 -11.06
N GLN A 427 1.49 2.46 -10.52
CA GLN A 427 2.24 2.13 -9.30
C GLN A 427 1.31 1.77 -8.13
N ALA A 428 0.28 2.58 -7.88
CA ALA A 428 -0.68 2.35 -6.81
C ALA A 428 -1.44 1.01 -7.01
N ILE A 429 -1.85 0.70 -8.24
CA ILE A 429 -2.50 -0.57 -8.58
C ILE A 429 -1.57 -1.75 -8.25
N LEU A 430 -0.32 -1.70 -8.72
CA LEU A 430 0.68 -2.76 -8.50
C LEU A 430 1.00 -2.98 -7.02
N GLN A 431 1.08 -1.90 -6.23
CA GLN A 431 1.27 -1.98 -4.79
C GLN A 431 0.04 -2.58 -4.10
N SER A 432 -1.17 -2.16 -4.49
CA SER A 432 -2.42 -2.64 -3.89
C SER A 432 -2.64 -4.15 -4.06
N CYS A 433 -2.20 -4.73 -5.17
CA CYS A 433 -2.30 -6.17 -5.41
C CYS A 433 -1.05 -6.96 -4.96
N ASN A 434 -0.12 -6.30 -4.25
CA ASN A 434 1.14 -6.88 -3.79
C ASN A 434 1.95 -7.52 -4.93
N ALA A 435 1.90 -6.94 -6.12
CA ALA A 435 2.73 -7.37 -7.24
C ALA A 435 4.17 -6.85 -7.10
N VAL A 436 4.35 -5.69 -6.47
CA VAL A 436 5.65 -5.02 -6.29
C VAL A 436 5.80 -4.53 -4.85
N THR A 437 7.05 -4.42 -4.36
CA THR A 437 7.34 -3.95 -2.99
C THR A 437 7.76 -2.49 -2.92
N THR A 438 8.35 -1.97 -3.99
CA THR A 438 9.02 -0.66 -4.00
C THR A 438 8.53 0.15 -5.17
N GLY A 439 8.30 1.45 -4.95
CA GLY A 439 7.90 2.38 -5.98
C GLY A 439 9.09 2.97 -6.71
N MET A 440 8.82 4.00 -7.50
CA MET A 440 9.81 4.71 -8.30
C MET A 440 10.91 5.37 -7.44
N GLU A 441 10.57 5.79 -6.23
CA GLU A 441 11.46 6.44 -5.27
C GLU A 441 12.62 5.56 -4.77
N LEU A 442 12.38 4.24 -4.67
CA LEU A 442 13.40 3.26 -4.29
C LEU A 442 13.96 2.50 -5.50
N GLY A 443 13.57 2.89 -6.72
CA GLY A 443 14.01 2.27 -7.97
C GLY A 443 13.34 0.93 -8.30
N GLY A 444 12.28 0.56 -7.58
CA GLY A 444 11.47 -0.64 -7.86
C GLY A 444 10.56 -0.50 -9.07
N LEU A 445 10.31 0.74 -9.49
CA LEU A 445 9.60 1.07 -10.71
C LEU A 445 10.45 2.03 -11.55
N ARG A 446 10.45 1.86 -12.87
CA ARG A 446 11.11 2.73 -13.84
C ARG A 446 10.13 3.01 -14.97
N ALA A 447 10.11 4.25 -15.47
CA ALA A 447 9.27 4.63 -16.60
C ALA A 447 10.13 5.24 -17.71
N ASP A 448 9.97 4.71 -18.92
CA ASP A 448 10.47 5.29 -20.15
C ASP A 448 9.27 5.86 -20.93
N VAL A 449 9.44 7.03 -21.53
CA VAL A 449 8.33 7.77 -22.14
C VAL A 449 8.59 8.02 -23.61
N ASN A 450 7.62 7.66 -24.43
CA ASN A 450 7.65 7.84 -25.87
C ASN A 450 6.77 9.04 -26.24
N VAL A 451 7.40 10.13 -26.71
CA VAL A 451 6.75 11.40 -27.05
C VAL A 451 6.72 11.59 -28.56
N SER A 452 5.55 11.97 -29.06
CA SER A 452 5.32 12.36 -30.44
C SER A 452 4.40 13.57 -30.48
N ILE A 453 4.64 14.49 -31.41
CA ILE A 453 3.73 15.60 -31.69
C ILE A 453 3.32 15.62 -33.16
N ARG A 454 2.14 16.14 -33.43
CA ARG A 454 1.64 16.40 -34.78
C ARG A 454 0.83 17.67 -34.84
N GLN A 455 0.66 18.25 -36.02
CA GLN A 455 -0.22 19.40 -36.19
C GLN A 455 -1.69 18.96 -36.18
N ARG A 456 -2.56 19.68 -35.45
CA ARG A 456 -3.99 19.40 -35.41
C ARG A 456 -4.64 19.68 -36.77
N GLY A 457 -5.51 18.77 -37.22
CA GLY A 457 -6.19 18.87 -38.52
C GLY A 457 -5.40 18.28 -39.69
N ASP A 458 -4.14 17.88 -39.50
CA ASP A 458 -3.41 17.09 -40.49
C ASP A 458 -3.84 15.62 -40.39
N ALA A 459 -4.37 15.08 -41.49
CA ALA A 459 -4.77 13.68 -41.60
C ALA A 459 -3.57 12.73 -41.74
N ALA A 460 -2.38 13.27 -42.03
CA ALA A 460 -1.20 12.51 -42.42
C ALA A 460 -0.13 12.48 -41.33
N GLY A 461 -0.45 11.99 -40.12
CA GLY A 461 0.65 11.44 -39.33
C GLY A 461 1.17 10.18 -40.02
N THR A 462 2.46 10.15 -40.32
CA THR A 462 3.12 9.11 -41.10
C THR A 462 3.23 7.78 -40.35
N HIS A 463 3.09 7.80 -39.03
CA HIS A 463 3.31 6.64 -38.18
C HIS A 463 2.02 6.10 -37.59
N HIS A 464 2.02 4.79 -37.35
CA HIS A 464 0.94 4.05 -36.72
C HIS A 464 1.51 3.15 -35.62
N TYR A 465 0.77 2.97 -34.54
CA TYR A 465 1.14 2.04 -33.47
C TYR A 465 -0.10 1.45 -32.82
N GLY A 466 -0.20 0.11 -32.79
CA GLY A 466 -1.30 -0.60 -32.13
C GLY A 466 -2.70 -0.22 -32.64
N GLY A 467 -2.84 0.11 -33.93
CA GLY A 467 -4.11 0.56 -34.52
C GLY A 467 -4.41 2.06 -34.34
N ILE A 468 -3.56 2.80 -33.63
CA ILE A 468 -3.62 4.27 -33.56
C ILE A 468 -2.79 4.83 -34.70
N GLY A 469 -3.45 5.44 -35.67
CA GLY A 469 -2.82 6.09 -36.82
C GLY A 469 -2.61 7.58 -36.62
N GLY A 470 -1.91 8.21 -37.55
CA GLY A 470 -1.74 9.65 -37.54
C GLY A 470 -0.72 10.15 -36.52
N LEU A 471 0.24 9.33 -36.08
CA LEU A 471 1.28 9.74 -35.13
C LEU A 471 2.42 10.49 -35.84
N GLY A 472 3.04 11.46 -35.16
CA GLY A 472 4.30 12.07 -35.57
C GLY A 472 5.53 11.22 -35.24
N GLN A 473 6.73 11.72 -35.53
CA GLN A 473 7.97 10.99 -35.26
C GLN A 473 8.19 10.78 -33.75
N ARG A 474 8.45 9.53 -33.35
CA ARG A 474 8.68 9.14 -31.95
C ARG A 474 10.07 9.54 -31.46
N THR A 475 10.12 10.18 -30.28
CA THR A 475 11.33 10.34 -29.46
C THR A 475 11.13 9.63 -28.13
N GLU A 476 12.08 8.78 -27.75
CA GLU A 476 12.06 8.05 -26.48
C GLU A 476 12.88 8.81 -25.44
N ILE A 477 12.36 8.95 -24.23
CA ILE A 477 13.03 9.60 -23.09
C ILE A 477 13.25 8.55 -22.00
N LYS A 478 14.52 8.38 -21.60
CA LYS A 478 14.93 7.47 -20.54
C LYS A 478 15.41 8.21 -19.29
N ASN A 479 15.62 7.46 -18.21
CA ASN A 479 16.13 7.92 -16.90
C ASN A 479 15.16 8.85 -16.14
N LEU A 480 13.88 8.51 -16.12
CA LEU A 480 12.86 9.25 -15.39
C LEU A 480 12.67 8.63 -14.00
N SER A 481 13.21 9.30 -12.98
CA SER A 481 13.24 8.79 -11.59
C SER A 481 12.15 9.33 -10.67
N SER A 482 11.34 10.30 -11.12
CA SER A 482 10.19 10.82 -10.34
C SER A 482 9.00 11.14 -11.24
N PHE A 483 7.77 11.11 -10.71
CA PHE A 483 6.57 11.46 -11.49
C PHE A 483 6.65 12.88 -12.05
N LYS A 484 7.29 13.78 -11.28
CA LYS A 484 7.59 15.13 -11.73
C LYS A 484 8.60 15.15 -12.89
N SER A 485 9.61 14.29 -12.83
CA SER A 485 10.57 14.12 -13.94
C SER A 485 9.87 13.67 -15.22
N VAL A 486 8.89 12.77 -15.12
CA VAL A 486 8.05 12.33 -16.26
C VAL A 486 7.34 13.54 -16.86
N GLU A 487 6.62 14.31 -16.06
CA GLU A 487 5.89 15.49 -16.52
C GLU A 487 6.81 16.56 -17.15
N ASP A 488 7.86 16.96 -16.42
CA ASP A 488 8.79 18.00 -16.84
C ASP A 488 9.55 17.60 -18.13
N ALA A 489 9.91 16.31 -18.27
CA ALA A 489 10.59 15.80 -19.46
C ALA A 489 9.68 15.81 -20.70
N ILE A 490 8.40 15.44 -20.55
CA ILE A 490 7.43 15.50 -21.65
C ILE A 490 7.21 16.96 -22.08
N ILE A 491 7.10 17.89 -21.13
CA ILE A 491 6.96 19.33 -21.43
C ILE A 491 8.16 19.82 -22.24
N ALA A 492 9.38 19.52 -21.77
CA ALA A 492 10.61 19.92 -22.45
C ALA A 492 10.70 19.33 -23.87
N GLU A 493 10.41 18.03 -24.03
CA GLU A 493 10.49 17.36 -25.32
C GLU A 493 9.41 17.83 -26.29
N LYS A 494 8.17 18.03 -25.82
CA LYS A 494 7.09 18.61 -26.62
C LYS A 494 7.51 19.97 -27.17
N ASN A 495 7.98 20.87 -26.30
CA ASN A 495 8.37 22.23 -26.70
C ASN A 495 9.54 22.21 -27.70
N ARG A 496 10.51 21.28 -27.51
CA ARG A 496 11.62 21.09 -28.44
C ARG A 496 11.14 20.63 -29.82
N GLN A 497 10.28 19.61 -29.88
CA GLN A 497 9.76 19.11 -31.15
C GLN A 497 8.96 20.20 -31.87
N ILE A 498 8.16 20.99 -31.15
CA ILE A 498 7.41 22.13 -31.72
C ILE A 498 8.38 23.13 -32.35
N ALA A 499 9.42 23.55 -31.62
CA ALA A 499 10.40 24.51 -32.14
C ALA A 499 11.12 24.00 -33.40
N VAL A 500 11.41 22.70 -33.48
CA VAL A 500 12.00 22.09 -34.67
C VAL A 500 11.04 22.12 -35.85
N LEU A 501 9.77 21.74 -35.65
CA LEU A 501 8.79 21.72 -36.74
C LEU A 501 8.40 23.14 -37.20
N GLU A 502 8.33 24.12 -36.28
CA GLU A 502 8.02 25.51 -36.62
C GLU A 502 9.16 26.23 -37.34
N SER A 503 10.40 25.78 -37.16
CA SER A 503 11.56 26.24 -37.93
C SER A 503 11.69 25.54 -39.30
N GLY A 504 10.75 24.66 -39.66
CA GLY A 504 10.79 23.89 -40.91
C GLY A 504 11.76 22.70 -40.87
N GLY A 505 12.27 22.35 -39.70
CA GLY A 505 13.12 21.17 -39.50
C GLY A 505 12.33 19.87 -39.41
N VAL A 506 13.05 18.75 -39.32
CA VAL A 506 12.48 17.41 -39.17
C VAL A 506 12.91 16.82 -37.83
N VAL A 507 11.95 16.30 -37.06
CA VAL A 507 12.25 15.54 -35.84
C VAL A 507 12.84 14.20 -36.24
N ALA A 508 14.04 13.87 -35.77
CA ALA A 508 14.65 12.56 -35.97
C ALA A 508 14.19 11.58 -34.88
N GLY A 509 14.03 10.29 -35.22
CA GLY A 509 13.78 9.27 -34.21
C GLY A 509 15.04 9.00 -33.39
N GLU A 510 15.05 9.34 -32.11
CA GLU A 510 16.22 9.18 -31.24
C GLU A 510 15.83 8.89 -29.78
N THR A 511 16.82 8.41 -29.03
CA THR A 511 16.70 8.19 -27.58
C THR A 511 17.42 9.32 -26.84
N ARG A 512 16.67 9.98 -25.96
CA ARG A 512 17.12 11.13 -25.17
C ARG A 512 17.06 10.78 -23.68
N GLY A 513 17.83 11.53 -22.90
CA GLY A 513 17.92 11.39 -21.45
C GLY A 513 17.41 12.63 -20.74
N TRP A 514 16.87 12.42 -19.55
CA TRP A 514 16.48 13.47 -18.64
C TRP A 514 17.44 13.58 -17.46
N THR A 515 17.62 14.80 -16.94
CA THR A 515 18.39 15.06 -15.72
C THR A 515 17.56 15.98 -14.83
N ILE A 516 17.50 15.68 -13.53
CA ILE A 516 16.71 16.46 -12.56
C ILE A 516 17.20 17.91 -12.56
N GLY A 517 16.26 18.85 -12.68
CA GLY A 517 16.54 20.30 -12.76
C GLY A 517 16.95 20.80 -14.15
N SER A 518 17.05 19.92 -15.15
CA SER A 518 17.23 20.33 -16.55
C SER A 518 15.97 21.00 -17.09
N THR A 519 16.13 21.94 -18.02
CA THR A 519 15.04 22.51 -18.82
C THR A 519 14.90 21.84 -20.19
N GLU A 520 15.85 20.99 -20.56
CA GLU A 520 15.95 20.36 -21.88
C GLU A 520 16.30 18.88 -21.76
N THR A 521 15.78 18.08 -22.69
CA THR A 521 16.21 16.70 -22.91
C THR A 521 17.57 16.70 -23.59
N ARG A 522 18.45 15.75 -23.26
CA ARG A 522 19.77 15.62 -23.93
C ARG A 522 19.81 14.37 -24.79
N ARG A 523 20.42 14.46 -25.97
CA ARG A 523 20.63 13.30 -26.83
C ARG A 523 21.62 12.35 -26.15
N LEU A 524 21.22 11.10 -25.91
CA LEU A 524 22.11 10.08 -25.34
C LEU A 524 22.84 9.34 -26.46
N ARG A 525 22.10 8.93 -27.50
CA ARG A 525 22.64 8.18 -28.63
C ARG A 525 21.94 8.63 -29.92
N GLY A 526 22.71 8.78 -30.99
CA GLY A 526 22.14 8.87 -32.34
C GLY A 526 21.79 7.49 -32.88
N LYS A 527 20.64 7.34 -33.56
CA LYS A 527 20.33 6.13 -34.33
C LYS A 527 21.25 6.04 -35.55
N GLU A 528 22.49 5.59 -35.39
CA GLU A 528 23.21 4.93 -36.48
C GLU A 528 22.64 3.51 -36.59
N GLY A 529 21.53 3.38 -37.33
CA GLY A 529 20.72 2.15 -37.43
C GLY A 529 19.74 1.95 -36.27
N GLU A 530 18.60 1.31 -36.55
CA GLU A 530 17.87 0.63 -35.46
C GLU A 530 18.76 -0.51 -34.97
N VAL A 531 19.09 -0.53 -33.68
CA VAL A 531 19.84 -1.65 -33.10
C VAL A 531 18.94 -2.87 -33.22
N ASP A 532 19.27 -3.76 -34.16
CA ASP A 532 18.56 -5.01 -34.34
C ASP A 532 18.87 -5.92 -33.14
N TYR A 533 17.93 -5.98 -32.21
CA TYR A 533 17.99 -6.84 -31.02
C TYR A 533 17.87 -8.33 -31.35
N ARG A 534 17.61 -8.71 -32.62
CA ARG A 534 17.56 -10.10 -33.10
C ARG A 534 16.74 -11.00 -32.17
N TYR A 535 15.47 -10.63 -31.96
CA TYR A 535 14.57 -11.39 -31.10
C TYR A 535 14.41 -12.83 -31.61
N MET A 536 14.65 -13.80 -30.73
CA MET A 536 14.54 -15.22 -31.03
C MET A 536 13.85 -15.94 -29.88
N PRO A 537 12.93 -16.88 -30.14
CA PRO A 537 12.39 -17.74 -29.09
C PRO A 537 13.49 -18.43 -28.29
N ASP A 538 13.38 -18.43 -26.97
CA ASP A 538 14.37 -19.07 -26.11
C ASP A 538 14.25 -20.60 -26.21
N PRO A 539 15.28 -21.32 -26.70
CA PRO A 539 15.22 -22.77 -26.84
C PRO A 539 15.39 -23.53 -25.52
N ASP A 540 15.92 -22.89 -24.48
CA ASP A 540 16.20 -23.53 -23.19
C ASP A 540 14.97 -23.50 -22.26
N LEU A 541 13.98 -22.66 -22.54
CA LEU A 541 12.77 -22.52 -21.74
C LEU A 541 11.54 -23.12 -22.46
N PRO A 542 10.81 -24.04 -21.83
CA PRO A 542 9.57 -24.54 -22.40
C PRO A 542 8.47 -23.47 -22.37
N PRO A 543 7.44 -23.59 -23.23
CA PRO A 543 6.25 -22.75 -23.14
C PRO A 543 5.58 -22.84 -21.77
N LEU A 544 5.12 -21.71 -21.26
CA LEU A 544 4.34 -21.61 -20.04
C LEU A 544 2.85 -21.81 -20.37
N TYR A 545 2.23 -22.80 -19.73
CA TYR A 545 0.78 -23.03 -19.79
C TYR A 545 0.13 -22.51 -18.52
N ILE A 546 -0.77 -21.54 -18.65
CA ILE A 546 -1.43 -20.87 -17.53
C ILE A 546 -2.86 -21.42 -17.43
N GLY A 547 -3.15 -22.09 -16.32
CA GLY A 547 -4.48 -22.66 -16.05
C GLY A 547 -5.51 -21.58 -15.73
N GLU A 548 -6.72 -21.71 -16.29
CA GLU A 548 -7.83 -20.78 -16.01
C GLU A 548 -8.32 -20.87 -14.56
N ASP A 549 -8.12 -22.03 -13.91
CA ASP A 549 -8.39 -22.25 -12.49
C ASP A 549 -7.53 -21.31 -11.62
N LEU A 550 -6.23 -21.23 -11.90
CA LEU A 550 -5.32 -20.31 -11.21
C LEU A 550 -5.72 -18.85 -11.45
N VAL A 551 -6.04 -18.47 -12.69
CA VAL A 551 -6.46 -17.09 -13.01
C VAL A 551 -7.77 -16.75 -12.30
N SER A 552 -8.71 -17.68 -12.24
CA SER A 552 -9.99 -17.51 -11.56
C SER A 552 -9.82 -17.39 -10.04
N GLU A 553 -8.95 -18.21 -9.44
CA GLU A 553 -8.61 -18.10 -8.01
C GLU A 553 -7.96 -16.75 -7.71
N LEU A 554 -7.03 -16.30 -8.54
CA LEU A 554 -6.39 -14.99 -8.39
C LEU A 554 -7.40 -13.84 -8.54
N ARG A 555 -8.34 -13.90 -9.49
CA ARG A 555 -9.42 -12.91 -9.60
C ARG A 555 -10.30 -12.84 -8.34
N GLN A 556 -10.54 -13.97 -7.68
CA GLN A 556 -11.36 -14.05 -6.46
C GLN A 556 -10.61 -13.64 -5.19
N THR A 557 -9.28 -13.78 -5.18
CA THR A 557 -8.42 -13.49 -4.01
C THR A 557 -7.70 -12.14 -4.11
N LEU A 558 -7.80 -11.46 -5.25
CA LEU A 558 -7.23 -10.14 -5.44
C LEU A 558 -7.88 -9.12 -4.49
N PRO A 559 -7.07 -8.24 -3.88
CA PRO A 559 -7.60 -7.12 -3.11
C PRO A 559 -8.53 -6.26 -3.97
N THR A 560 -9.50 -5.65 -3.31
CA THR A 560 -10.39 -4.68 -3.93
C THR A 560 -9.58 -3.52 -4.50
N SER A 561 -9.88 -3.12 -5.74
CA SER A 561 -9.18 -1.98 -6.35
C SER A 561 -9.43 -0.69 -5.57
N SER A 562 -8.45 0.20 -5.56
CA SER A 562 -8.56 1.51 -4.92
C SER A 562 -9.75 2.31 -5.46
N ASP A 563 -10.09 2.15 -6.74
CA ASP A 563 -11.25 2.81 -7.36
C ASP A 563 -12.57 2.27 -6.82
N ALA A 564 -12.72 0.96 -6.71
CA ALA A 564 -13.91 0.37 -6.11
C ALA A 564 -14.06 0.76 -4.63
N LEU A 565 -12.95 0.87 -3.88
CA LEU A 565 -12.96 1.39 -2.52
C LEU A 565 -13.36 2.86 -2.46
N LEU A 566 -12.86 3.70 -3.38
CA LEU A 566 -13.25 5.11 -3.46
C LEU A 566 -14.73 5.27 -3.78
N GLU A 567 -15.26 4.53 -4.76
CA GLU A 567 -16.68 4.51 -5.10
C GLU A 567 -17.55 4.10 -3.91
N LEU A 568 -17.11 3.07 -3.17
CA LEU A 568 -17.80 2.59 -1.97
C LEU A 568 -17.81 3.64 -0.85
N LEU A 569 -16.66 4.26 -0.56
CA LEU A 569 -16.53 5.28 0.48
C LEU A 569 -17.22 6.60 0.12
N ALA A 570 -17.25 6.97 -1.17
CA ALA A 570 -18.00 8.12 -1.66
C ALA A 570 -19.50 7.83 -1.82
N GLY A 571 -19.88 6.56 -1.86
CA GLY A 571 -21.24 6.08 -2.03
C GLY A 571 -22.18 6.43 -0.87
N PRO A 572 -23.47 6.08 -0.99
CA PRO A 572 -24.51 6.49 -0.04
C PRO A 572 -24.32 5.94 1.37
N GLU A 573 -23.54 4.88 1.54
CA GLU A 573 -23.28 4.24 2.83
C GLU A 573 -22.32 5.04 3.72
N TYR A 574 -21.27 5.63 3.14
CA TYR A 574 -20.21 6.32 3.88
C TYR A 574 -20.16 7.83 3.61
N GLN A 575 -20.54 8.28 2.41
CA GLN A 575 -20.65 9.69 2.00
C GLN A 575 -19.41 10.53 2.32
N LEU A 576 -18.23 9.91 2.22
CA LEU A 576 -16.97 10.61 2.37
C LEU A 576 -16.66 11.40 1.09
N PRO A 577 -16.17 12.65 1.20
CA PRO A 577 -15.61 13.31 0.04
C PRO A 577 -14.38 12.54 -0.44
N ILE A 578 -14.14 12.53 -1.75
CA ILE A 578 -12.99 11.84 -2.35
C ILE A 578 -11.66 12.31 -1.74
N GLU A 579 -11.59 13.58 -1.37
CA GLU A 579 -10.43 14.20 -0.71
C GLU A 579 -10.10 13.57 0.65
N ASP A 580 -11.09 13.00 1.36
CA ASP A 580 -10.90 12.29 2.63
C ASP A 580 -10.78 10.77 2.39
N ALA A 581 -11.57 10.22 1.48
CA ALA A 581 -11.56 8.78 1.16
C ALA A 581 -10.21 8.31 0.61
N LYS A 582 -9.58 9.10 -0.26
CA LYS A 582 -8.30 8.76 -0.89
C LYS A 582 -7.15 8.62 0.13
N PRO A 583 -6.91 9.59 1.03
CA PRO A 583 -5.94 9.44 2.12
C PRO A 583 -6.21 8.25 3.04
N LEU A 584 -7.47 7.87 3.31
CA LEU A 584 -7.77 6.69 4.13
C LEU A 584 -7.25 5.41 3.49
N ILE A 585 -7.38 5.28 2.17
CA ILE A 585 -6.93 4.13 1.39
C ILE A 585 -5.39 4.12 1.27
N GLU A 586 -4.79 5.27 0.95
CA GLU A 586 -3.36 5.36 0.60
C GLU A 586 -2.42 5.36 1.82
N LEU A 587 -2.87 5.86 2.97
CA LEU A 587 -2.00 6.00 4.15
C LEU A 587 -1.82 4.67 4.90
N GLU A 588 -0.57 4.40 5.28
CA GLU A 588 -0.19 3.24 6.10
C GLU A 588 -0.59 1.89 5.47
N ASP A 589 -0.53 1.81 4.14
CA ASP A 589 -0.92 0.63 3.37
C ASP A 589 -2.36 0.15 3.68
N GLY A 590 -3.28 1.10 3.85
CA GLY A 590 -4.70 0.83 4.14
C GLY A 590 -4.99 0.51 5.61
N ALA A 591 -4.00 0.49 6.51
CA ALA A 591 -4.24 0.26 7.93
C ALA A 591 -5.14 1.35 8.57
N ARG A 592 -5.10 2.57 8.02
CA ARG A 592 -5.97 3.66 8.48
C ARG A 592 -7.42 3.48 8.02
N LEU A 593 -7.64 2.91 6.84
CA LEU A 593 -8.98 2.54 6.35
C LEU A 593 -9.60 1.44 7.24
N GLU A 594 -8.83 0.41 7.59
CA GLU A 594 -9.30 -0.67 8.48
C GLU A 594 -9.72 -0.11 9.84
N TYR A 595 -8.89 0.73 10.46
CA TYR A 595 -9.20 1.38 11.73
C TYR A 595 -10.46 2.27 11.63
N TYR A 596 -10.55 3.08 10.56
CA TYR A 596 -11.73 3.89 10.30
C TYR A 596 -12.99 3.03 10.23
N GLN A 597 -12.94 1.90 9.52
CA GLN A 597 -14.09 1.02 9.40
C GLN A 597 -14.47 0.41 10.75
N GLU A 598 -13.50 -0.03 11.55
CA GLU A 598 -13.75 -0.55 12.90
C GLU A 598 -14.50 0.48 13.76
N VAL A 599 -14.07 1.75 13.72
CA VAL A 599 -14.74 2.86 14.41
C VAL A 599 -16.17 3.06 13.91
N VAL A 600 -16.40 3.00 12.59
CA VAL A 600 -17.74 3.15 12.00
C VAL A 600 -18.66 2.00 12.41
N ASP A 601 -18.17 0.76 12.40
CA ASP A 601 -18.96 -0.41 12.78
C ASP A 601 -19.37 -0.32 14.27
N LEU A 602 -18.43 0.02 15.15
CA LEU A 602 -18.69 0.20 16.58
C LEU A 602 -19.67 1.36 16.84
N LEU A 603 -19.56 2.45 16.08
CA LEU A 603 -20.50 3.57 16.15
C LEU A 603 -21.91 3.18 15.72
N ARG A 604 -22.04 2.40 14.64
CA ARG A 604 -23.34 1.87 14.18
C ARG A 604 -23.98 0.97 15.24
N GLU A 605 -23.18 0.18 15.95
CA GLU A 605 -23.64 -0.65 17.08
C GLU A 605 -24.10 0.20 18.28
N LEU A 606 -23.36 1.25 18.64
CA LEU A 606 -23.71 2.13 19.77
C LEU A 606 -24.93 3.05 19.51
N GLN A 607 -25.33 3.23 18.25
CA GLN A 607 -26.37 4.17 17.84
C GLN A 607 -27.52 3.54 17.04
N GLN A 608 -27.80 2.27 17.30
CA GLN A 608 -28.97 1.58 16.74
C GLN A 608 -30.29 2.29 17.05
N ASP A 609 -30.35 3.00 18.19
CA ASP A 609 -31.54 3.72 18.66
C ASP A 609 -31.78 5.08 17.98
N GLN A 610 -30.85 5.59 17.15
CA GLN A 610 -30.98 6.89 16.50
C GLN A 610 -31.63 6.81 15.11
N ASP A 611 -32.20 7.94 14.68
CA ASP A 611 -32.81 8.10 13.35
C ASP A 611 -31.85 7.62 12.23
N PRO A 612 -32.33 6.83 11.24
CA PRO A 612 -31.56 6.43 10.06
C PRO A 612 -30.82 7.59 9.36
N GLN A 613 -31.33 8.82 9.44
CA GLN A 613 -30.66 10.00 8.86
C GLN A 613 -29.45 10.46 9.67
N ALA A 614 -29.47 10.30 11.01
CA ALA A 614 -28.32 10.57 11.86
C ALA A 614 -27.22 9.51 11.64
N GLN A 615 -27.61 8.24 11.46
CA GLN A 615 -26.70 7.13 11.18
C GLN A 615 -25.85 7.33 9.91
N LYS A 616 -26.42 7.96 8.88
CA LYS A 616 -25.70 8.29 7.63
C LYS A 616 -24.55 9.26 7.82
N SER A 617 -24.63 10.14 8.82
CA SER A 617 -23.58 11.13 9.09
C SER A 617 -22.39 10.57 9.89
N LEU A 618 -22.55 9.39 10.51
CA LEU A 618 -21.55 8.80 11.41
C LEU A 618 -20.27 8.43 10.69
N ALA A 619 -20.39 7.81 9.52
CA ALA A 619 -19.24 7.48 8.67
C ALA A 619 -18.41 8.72 8.35
N ARG A 620 -19.06 9.80 7.90
CA ARG A 620 -18.38 11.05 7.60
C ARG A 620 -17.68 11.67 8.81
N VAL A 621 -18.33 11.65 9.97
CA VAL A 621 -17.74 12.19 11.20
C VAL A 621 -16.55 11.34 11.65
N ALA A 622 -16.67 10.01 11.63
CA ALA A 622 -15.56 9.13 11.92
C ALA A 622 -14.36 9.38 10.99
N GLY A 623 -14.59 9.58 9.69
CA GLY A 623 -13.53 9.85 8.72
C GLY A 623 -12.77 11.13 9.04
N ASN A 624 -13.49 12.20 9.36
CA ASN A 624 -12.90 13.48 9.77
C ASN A 624 -12.02 13.35 11.03
N TRP A 625 -12.50 12.62 12.03
CA TRP A 625 -11.77 12.41 13.28
C TRP A 625 -10.54 11.52 13.12
N VAL A 626 -10.65 10.45 12.33
CA VAL A 626 -9.53 9.55 12.03
C VAL A 626 -8.44 10.30 11.25
N LEU A 627 -8.80 11.02 10.19
CA LEU A 627 -7.83 11.69 9.33
C LEU A 627 -7.23 12.95 9.96
N HIS A 628 -8.07 13.84 10.50
CA HIS A 628 -7.62 15.17 10.91
C HIS A 628 -7.29 15.26 12.39
N GLU A 629 -8.12 14.68 13.27
CA GLU A 629 -7.92 14.81 14.71
C GLU A 629 -6.84 13.81 15.19
N VAL A 630 -7.01 12.51 14.92
CA VAL A 630 -5.99 11.49 15.25
C VAL A 630 -4.73 11.67 14.40
N GLY A 631 -4.87 11.83 13.08
CA GLY A 631 -3.74 12.09 12.20
C GLY A 631 -2.98 13.38 12.53
N GLY A 632 -3.69 14.44 12.95
CA GLY A 632 -3.10 15.69 13.40
C GLY A 632 -2.28 15.54 14.70
N LEU A 633 -2.77 14.74 15.67
CA LEU A 633 -2.02 14.44 16.89
C LEU A 633 -0.74 13.64 16.61
N LEU A 634 -0.81 12.64 15.73
CA LEU A 634 0.36 11.86 15.32
C LEU A 634 1.40 12.74 14.60
N THR A 635 0.95 13.61 13.70
CA THR A 635 1.84 14.53 12.97
C THR A 635 2.52 15.51 13.93
N LYS A 636 1.77 16.06 14.89
CA LYS A 636 2.32 16.98 15.90
C LYS A 636 3.31 16.30 16.85
N ALA A 637 3.10 15.02 17.15
CA ALA A 637 3.98 14.23 18.00
C ALA A 637 5.14 13.57 17.24
N GLU A 638 5.18 13.68 15.91
CA GLU A 638 6.15 13.01 15.03
C GLU A 638 6.19 11.47 15.25
N LEU A 639 5.01 10.87 15.44
CA LEU A 639 4.85 9.44 15.71
C LEU A 639 4.32 8.68 14.49
N VAL A 640 4.78 7.44 14.35
CA VAL A 640 4.24 6.48 13.38
C VAL A 640 2.81 6.07 13.77
N TRP A 641 1.98 5.75 12.79
CA TRP A 641 0.64 5.24 13.03
C TRP A 641 0.64 3.99 13.91
N ASP A 642 -0.12 4.09 15.00
CA ASP A 642 -0.40 2.99 15.91
C ASP A 642 -1.87 3.04 16.34
N ALA A 643 -2.64 2.04 15.91
CA ALA A 643 -4.05 1.89 16.24
C ALA A 643 -4.28 1.64 17.74
N GLN A 644 -3.27 1.21 18.50
CA GLN A 644 -3.40 0.97 19.94
C GLN A 644 -3.33 2.26 20.76
N ARG A 645 -2.73 3.32 20.23
CA ARG A 645 -2.58 4.59 20.95
C ARG A 645 -3.92 5.29 21.19
N VAL A 646 -4.83 5.15 20.23
CA VAL A 646 -6.24 5.49 20.40
C VAL A 646 -7.04 4.28 19.91
N PRO A 647 -7.41 3.34 20.80
CA PRO A 647 -8.17 2.17 20.39
C PRO A 647 -9.48 2.57 19.70
N ALA A 648 -9.87 1.85 18.65
CA ALA A 648 -11.10 2.11 17.91
C ALA A 648 -12.36 2.15 18.80
N PRO A 649 -12.52 1.26 19.82
CA PRO A 649 -13.64 1.35 20.77
C PRO A 649 -13.67 2.65 21.57
N THR A 650 -12.50 3.17 21.95
CA THR A 650 -12.38 4.41 22.71
C THR A 650 -12.79 5.61 21.86
N LEU A 651 -12.34 5.65 20.60
CA LEU A 651 -12.75 6.70 19.66
C LEU A 651 -14.25 6.63 19.35
N ALA A 652 -14.79 5.43 19.11
CA ALA A 652 -16.22 5.22 18.88
C ALA A 652 -17.06 5.70 20.08
N ALA A 653 -16.65 5.37 21.31
CA ALA A 653 -17.34 5.84 22.52
C ALA A 653 -17.31 7.38 22.67
N LEU A 654 -16.19 8.02 22.34
CA LEU A 654 -16.08 9.48 22.34
C LEU A 654 -17.00 10.13 21.31
N LEU A 655 -17.01 9.58 20.10
CA LEU A 655 -17.86 10.05 19.01
C LEU A 655 -19.35 9.84 19.30
N ASP A 656 -19.72 8.77 20.00
CA ASP A 656 -21.09 8.55 20.47
C ASP A 656 -21.55 9.67 21.42
N GLN A 657 -20.74 10.03 22.41
CA GLN A 657 -21.07 11.13 23.34
C GLN A 657 -21.18 12.48 22.63
N LEU A 658 -20.33 12.72 21.62
CA LEU A 658 -20.38 13.94 20.81
C LEU A 658 -21.67 14.02 19.98
N GLN A 659 -22.07 12.92 19.33
CA GLN A 659 -23.29 12.85 18.51
C GLN A 659 -24.57 12.96 19.34
N ARG A 660 -24.58 12.35 20.53
CA ARG A 660 -25.67 12.51 21.52
C ARG A 660 -25.71 13.91 22.13
N LYS A 661 -24.83 14.83 21.70
CA LYS A 661 -24.68 16.21 22.21
C LYS A 661 -24.46 16.27 23.72
N ARG A 662 -23.85 15.23 24.31
CA ARG A 662 -23.44 15.22 25.72
C ARG A 662 -22.14 15.96 25.96
N ILE A 663 -21.35 16.16 24.91
CA ILE A 663 -20.11 16.94 24.94
C ILE A 663 -20.04 17.86 23.72
N THR A 664 -19.22 18.92 23.82
CA THR A 664 -18.96 19.84 22.71
C THR A 664 -17.72 19.40 21.91
N GLY A 665 -17.58 19.85 20.66
CA GLY A 665 -16.41 19.55 19.83
C GLY A 665 -15.06 19.90 20.47
N PRO A 666 -14.88 21.09 21.08
CA PRO A 666 -13.65 21.42 21.82
C PRO A 666 -13.38 20.48 23.00
N THR A 667 -14.41 20.09 23.73
CA THR A 667 -14.29 19.11 24.83
C THR A 667 -13.84 17.75 24.30
N ALA A 668 -14.46 17.27 23.21
CA ALA A 668 -14.12 15.99 22.61
C ALA A 668 -12.65 15.96 22.14
N ARG A 669 -12.15 17.04 21.54
CA ARG A 669 -10.72 17.17 21.18
C ARG A 669 -9.78 17.11 22.38
N ARG A 670 -10.17 17.75 23.49
CA ARG A 670 -9.40 17.69 24.75
C ARG A 670 -9.35 16.26 25.28
N VAL A 671 -10.48 15.55 25.28
CA VAL A 671 -10.56 14.15 25.72
C VAL A 671 -9.71 13.25 24.83
N LEU A 672 -9.79 13.42 23.50
CA LEU A 672 -8.95 12.67 22.57
C LEU A 672 -7.46 12.87 22.85
N ALA A 673 -7.03 14.09 23.14
CA ALA A 673 -5.63 14.36 23.49
C ALA A 673 -5.20 13.63 24.77
N MET A 674 -6.05 13.57 25.80
CA MET A 674 -5.75 12.83 27.04
C MET A 674 -5.63 11.32 26.79
N VAL A 675 -6.52 10.75 25.98
CA VAL A 675 -6.43 9.33 25.57
C VAL A 675 -5.14 9.08 24.79
N PHE A 676 -4.79 9.98 23.87
CA PHE A 676 -3.57 9.89 23.07
C PHE A 676 -2.29 9.99 23.91
N GLU A 677 -2.33 10.74 25.02
CA GLU A 677 -1.23 10.86 25.99
C GLU A 677 -1.10 9.64 26.91
N GLY A 678 -2.10 8.76 26.94
CA GLY A 678 -2.06 7.47 27.64
C GLY A 678 -3.16 7.25 28.68
N ASP A 679 -4.18 8.11 28.72
CA ASP A 679 -5.34 7.87 29.60
C ASP A 679 -6.17 6.68 29.10
N SER A 680 -6.29 5.66 29.95
CA SER A 680 -6.99 4.41 29.65
C SER A 680 -8.38 4.31 30.31
N ARG A 681 -8.86 5.37 30.97
CA ARG A 681 -10.20 5.39 31.59
C ARG A 681 -11.28 5.26 30.52
N ALA A 682 -12.42 4.65 30.87
CA ALA A 682 -13.56 4.61 29.97
C ALA A 682 -14.08 6.04 29.72
N ILE A 683 -14.43 6.37 28.47
CA ILE A 683 -14.86 7.73 28.11
C ILE A 683 -15.97 8.28 29.02
N PRO A 684 -17.03 7.53 29.38
CA PRO A 684 -18.05 8.04 30.30
C PRO A 684 -17.48 8.42 31.67
N GLN A 685 -16.59 7.59 32.24
CA GLN A 685 -15.95 7.84 33.53
C GLN A 685 -15.06 9.08 33.47
N LEU A 686 -14.24 9.18 32.43
CA LEU A 686 -13.36 10.31 32.21
C LEU A 686 -14.13 11.63 32.07
N LEU A 687 -15.29 11.61 31.40
CA LEU A 687 -16.13 12.79 31.26
C LEU A 687 -16.78 13.23 32.58
N GLU A 688 -17.17 12.29 33.44
CA GLU A 688 -17.74 12.56 34.76
C GLU A 688 -16.68 13.10 35.73
N GLU A 689 -15.53 12.43 35.84
CA GLU A 689 -14.45 12.80 36.76
C GLU A 689 -13.84 14.17 36.44
N GLU A 690 -13.71 14.49 35.15
CA GLU A 690 -13.17 15.77 34.70
C GLU A 690 -14.23 16.88 34.59
N ASN A 691 -15.50 16.61 34.98
CA ASN A 691 -16.65 17.51 34.86
C ASN A 691 -16.80 18.11 33.44
N LEU A 692 -16.68 17.26 32.42
CA LEU A 692 -16.67 17.65 31.00
C LEU A 692 -18.02 17.43 30.29
N ILE A 693 -19.02 16.89 30.99
CA ILE A 693 -20.37 16.69 30.45
C ILE A 693 -21.05 18.06 30.26
N LEU A 694 -21.66 18.25 29.09
CA LEU A 694 -22.51 19.40 28.78
C LEU A 694 -23.74 19.37 29.70
N LEU A 695 -23.80 20.32 30.63
CA LEU A 695 -25.00 20.61 31.42
C LEU A 695 -25.70 21.81 30.77
N PRO A 696 -26.77 21.60 29.98
CA PRO A 696 -27.45 22.70 29.30
C PRO A 696 -28.10 23.65 30.30
N LEU A 697 -27.89 24.95 30.11
CA LEU A 697 -28.56 26.00 30.88
C LEU A 697 -30.07 26.00 30.63
N SER A 698 -30.84 26.41 31.64
CA SER A 698 -32.27 26.67 31.52
C SER A 698 -32.53 27.89 30.63
N ARG A 699 -33.75 28.03 30.11
CA ARG A 699 -34.11 29.17 29.26
C ARG A 699 -33.92 30.50 30.01
N GLU A 700 -34.27 30.52 31.30
CA GLU A 700 -34.15 31.67 32.18
C GLU A 700 -32.69 32.10 32.36
N GLU A 701 -31.77 31.13 32.50
CA GLU A 701 -30.34 31.39 32.59
C GLU A 701 -29.77 31.94 31.27
N TYR A 702 -30.24 31.45 30.12
CA TYR A 702 -29.88 32.01 28.80
C TYR A 702 -30.36 33.45 28.63
N VAL A 703 -31.58 33.75 29.08
CA VAL A 703 -32.14 35.11 29.02
C VAL A 703 -31.33 36.04 29.92
N ALA A 704 -31.03 35.64 31.16
CA ALA A 704 -30.22 36.44 32.08
C ALA A 704 -28.81 36.73 31.52
N LEU A 705 -28.16 35.74 30.88
CA LEU A 705 -26.87 35.94 30.22
C LEU A 705 -26.97 36.87 29.01
N ALA A 706 -28.05 36.76 28.22
CA ALA A 706 -28.29 37.61 27.07
C ALA A 706 -28.56 39.07 27.49
N GLU A 707 -29.38 39.28 28.52
CA GLU A 707 -29.64 40.60 29.12
C GLU A 707 -28.35 41.23 29.65
N ALA A 708 -27.55 40.48 30.41
CA ALA A 708 -26.28 40.96 30.94
C ALA A 708 -25.27 41.31 29.81
N ALA A 709 -25.26 40.55 28.71
CA ALA A 709 -24.43 40.85 27.55
C ALA A 709 -24.93 42.09 26.78
N ILE A 710 -26.25 42.28 26.68
CA ILE A 710 -26.89 43.43 26.06
C ILE A 710 -26.61 44.71 26.86
N ASP A 711 -26.73 44.65 28.19
CA ASP A 711 -26.51 45.78 29.10
C ASP A 711 -25.07 46.28 29.09
N GLN A 712 -24.10 45.40 28.82
CA GLN A 712 -22.69 45.79 28.67
C GLN A 712 -22.42 46.62 27.41
N ASN A 713 -23.23 46.48 26.34
CA ASN A 713 -23.01 47.18 25.07
C ASN A 713 -24.32 47.57 24.35
N PRO A 714 -25.13 48.49 24.94
CA PRO A 714 -26.42 48.91 24.38
C PRO A 714 -26.29 49.58 23.00
N ALA A 715 -25.21 50.33 22.76
CA ALA A 715 -24.95 50.99 21.48
C ALA A 715 -24.80 49.99 20.30
N MET A 716 -24.35 48.76 20.57
CA MET A 716 -24.23 47.73 19.54
C MET A 716 -25.58 47.09 19.22
N VAL A 717 -26.50 47.05 20.19
CA VAL A 717 -27.88 46.57 20.01
C VAL A 717 -28.69 47.53 19.14
N GLU A 718 -28.55 48.84 19.35
CA GLU A 718 -29.17 49.86 18.49
C GLU A 718 -28.69 49.73 17.04
N GLN A 719 -27.38 49.48 16.83
CA GLN A 719 -26.84 49.25 15.48
C GLN A 719 -27.37 47.97 14.83
N ILE A 720 -27.71 46.93 15.61
CA ILE A 720 -28.34 45.72 15.07
C ILE A 720 -29.80 46.01 14.69
N ARG A 721 -30.56 46.71 15.54
CA ARG A 721 -31.99 47.05 15.32
C ARG A 721 -32.18 48.04 14.17
N GLU A 722 -31.46 49.15 14.18
CA GLU A 722 -31.68 50.25 13.23
C GLU A 722 -30.92 50.06 11.91
N LYS A 723 -29.68 49.57 11.96
CA LYS A 723 -28.81 49.42 10.77
C LYS A 723 -28.78 48.00 10.19
N LYS A 724 -29.59 47.08 10.72
CA LYS A 724 -29.70 45.66 10.31
C LYS A 724 -28.35 44.93 10.20
N GLN A 725 -27.38 45.29 11.03
CA GLN A 725 -26.03 44.69 11.01
C GLN A 725 -26.01 43.33 11.73
N LEU A 726 -26.70 42.34 11.17
CA LEU A 726 -26.90 41.00 11.75
C LEU A 726 -25.60 40.27 12.10
N GLY A 727 -24.48 40.58 11.43
CA GLY A 727 -23.16 40.01 11.76
C GLY A 727 -22.67 40.31 13.18
N LYS A 728 -23.23 41.33 13.85
CA LYS A 728 -22.88 41.69 15.24
C LYS A 728 -23.55 40.80 16.29
N LEU A 729 -24.56 40.00 15.92
CA LEU A 729 -25.13 38.97 16.81
C LEU A 729 -24.07 37.94 17.23
N GLY A 730 -23.17 37.57 16.32
CA GLY A 730 -22.07 36.64 16.63
C GLY A 730 -21.11 37.17 17.70
N TRP A 731 -20.99 38.49 17.86
CA TRP A 731 -20.21 39.09 18.95
C TRP A 731 -20.90 38.89 20.30
N PHE A 732 -22.23 39.08 20.37
CA PHE A 732 -23.02 38.84 21.58
C PHE A 732 -23.06 37.36 21.96
N VAL A 733 -23.17 36.45 20.99
CA VAL A 733 -23.02 35.00 21.21
C VAL A 733 -21.64 34.72 21.84
N GLY A 734 -20.58 35.33 21.31
CA GLY A 734 -19.23 35.22 21.86
C GLY A 734 -19.09 35.75 23.30
N GLN A 735 -19.80 36.84 23.65
CA GLN A 735 -19.84 37.34 25.02
C GLN A 735 -20.60 36.41 25.96
N MET A 736 -21.77 35.92 25.56
CA MET A 736 -22.53 34.93 26.34
C MET A 736 -21.70 33.68 26.60
N MET A 737 -20.96 33.19 25.61
CA MET A 737 -20.05 32.06 25.77
C MET A 737 -18.83 32.36 26.68
N ARG A 738 -18.41 33.63 26.80
CA ARG A 738 -17.34 34.06 27.70
C ARG A 738 -17.82 34.26 29.14
N MET A 739 -19.06 34.75 29.29
CA MET A 739 -19.68 35.06 30.58
C MET A 739 -20.24 33.80 31.25
N GLY A 740 -20.80 32.88 30.47
CA GLY A 740 -21.26 31.59 30.98
C GLY A 740 -20.11 30.66 31.35
N GLU A 741 -20.38 29.70 32.22
CA GLU A 741 -19.40 28.68 32.58
C GLU A 741 -18.95 27.86 31.35
N LYS A 742 -17.65 27.55 31.30
CA LYS A 742 -17.03 26.87 30.16
C LYS A 742 -17.73 25.55 29.88
N GLY A 743 -18.30 25.42 28.68
CA GLY A 743 -18.95 24.19 28.24
C GLY A 743 -20.41 24.01 28.69
N ARG A 744 -21.09 25.06 29.19
CA ARG A 744 -22.55 25.03 29.51
C ARG A 744 -23.43 25.80 28.51
N VAL A 745 -22.83 26.72 27.74
CA VAL A 745 -23.53 27.59 26.78
C VAL A 745 -23.49 26.99 25.37
N GLU A 746 -24.64 26.66 24.80
CA GLU A 746 -24.82 26.23 23.41
C GLU A 746 -24.98 27.45 22.49
N ALA A 747 -24.05 27.63 21.55
CA ALA A 747 -24.03 28.79 20.65
C ALA A 747 -25.32 28.94 19.83
N GLN A 748 -25.94 27.85 19.37
CA GLN A 748 -27.18 27.88 18.59
C GLN A 748 -28.37 28.37 19.42
N LYS A 749 -28.49 27.92 20.68
CA LYS A 749 -29.56 28.38 21.59
C LYS A 749 -29.33 29.82 22.02
N ALA A 750 -28.09 30.21 22.27
CA ALA A 750 -27.73 31.59 22.58
C ALA A 750 -28.08 32.54 21.41
N ASP A 751 -27.77 32.18 20.17
CA ASP A 751 -28.15 32.98 18.98
C ASP A 751 -29.67 33.08 18.83
N ALA A 752 -30.41 32.00 19.06
CA ALA A 752 -31.87 32.00 19.00
C ALA A 752 -32.50 32.94 20.05
N ILE A 753 -32.05 32.87 21.31
CA ILE A 753 -32.51 33.74 22.41
C ILE A 753 -32.15 35.21 22.13
N LEU A 754 -30.93 35.49 21.65
CA LEU A 754 -30.50 36.84 21.29
C LEU A 754 -31.34 37.41 20.14
N ARG A 755 -31.70 36.60 19.15
CA ARG A 755 -32.59 37.02 18.07
C ARG A 755 -33.99 37.33 18.60
N GLU A 756 -34.53 36.51 19.49
CA GLU A 756 -35.83 36.78 20.15
C GLU A 756 -35.78 38.13 20.91
N LEU A 757 -34.78 38.34 21.77
CA LEU A 757 -34.69 39.54 22.61
C LEU A 757 -34.36 40.82 21.82
N ILE A 758 -33.45 40.73 20.83
CA ILE A 758 -32.99 41.91 20.08
C ILE A 758 -33.92 42.24 18.92
N LEU A 759 -34.45 41.25 18.18
CA LEU A 759 -35.24 41.50 16.97
C LEU A 759 -36.75 41.46 17.21
N GLU A 760 -37.26 40.63 18.11
CA GLU A 760 -38.71 40.45 18.31
C GLU A 760 -39.29 41.34 19.43
N GLY A 761 -38.45 42.06 20.17
CA GLY A 761 -38.89 43.17 21.03
C GLY A 761 -39.68 42.76 22.27
N ARG A 762 -39.52 41.52 22.76
CA ARG A 762 -40.02 41.13 24.09
C ARG A 762 -39.06 41.67 25.16
N ARG A 763 -39.35 42.86 25.65
CA ARG A 763 -38.89 43.34 26.96
C ARG A 763 -39.93 43.01 28.00
#